data_AF-A0A9E5IK62-F1
#
_entry.id   AF-A0A9E5IK62-F1
#
_cell.length_a   1.000
_cell.length_b   1.000
_cell.length_c   1.000
_cell.angle_alpha   90.00
_cell.angle_beta   90.00
_cell.angle_gamma   90.00
#
_symmetry.space_group_name_H-M   'P 1'
#
loop_
_entity.id
_entity.type
_entity.pdbx_description
1 polymer ?
#
loop_
_entity_poly.entity_id
_entity_poly.type
_entity_poly.pdbx_seq_one_letter_code
_entity_poly.pdbx_strand_id
1 'polypeptide(L)'
;MITGAALSANSNLQLSGGVLEIAGDLNGGTSGDFSHNRGTGAGAIQWIGDGGFSASGANRTVRLNNGTSNVTWASSTNFVGDGYALLLGSDYADATLTFANALSLNDAQREIRVSNGSAAVDGNLSGRIRGGNNGTGTGGLIKTGAGTLELSYSGAGANDYSGDTEIRDGALRVTTVDSLSTNSNFQLNGGVLEIGTDLNGGTGGDYSPNLGTAAGNLQWTGSGGFSAASATRTITLNGGAALIWGTTSNFVSSSSSLIFGATGSDNTVTLSNALSLGASGTRTIQTVQGTNSAVSSATLSGVVSGTASLAVEGNGHLDLTGNNTLTGDVTIEGAELRLLGASGDLAQASGFSVRLGGTITLDNTSGFADRIGAVGVTLAGSTLNFLGQTGNIDTSETIGVLTLAGSSATGGTTGSANTINIARGDATGSATLTAAALTRNNGTTANFTNPAGTLGTIGDNPRLVFTSAPTLDDGILAYATINGTDFATYTTVNSVTPDGLSAYTGYLTGAQTGWTITSDNAAPAADQTLTGVRTINSLKLASGIDVAQAGFALTLQSGGILSTGGIATTISGGILTTGTATDIVIHTYNTADTVVSSILTGSNGLVKSGSGTLTLSGASANTYTGITRVNEGTLVLGKSAGGVAIAGDGSPSSTDLFVGDGRGIDTLRLDANEQIANDVNVVLQGGAVGNDANKAVLDLNGTSVINGAARAESFHSLRIEGNSVVDFTGGTVCAPTFLYLDTLDVASNALLTVGNWIEFTDFLLVNKLSFDSTEMPRIVFDGYGGSANWKVYDSSFYQITPYAPVPEPSTYGALAVGGLTAFGAYRRRQKRHAA
;
A
#
# COMPACT_ATOMS: atom_id res chain seq x y z
N MET A 1 5.53 24.18 -13.42
CA MET A 1 5.79 23.95 -14.86
C MET A 1 6.06 25.23 -15.64
N ILE A 2 7.16 25.27 -16.43
CA ILE A 2 7.41 26.33 -17.43
C ILE A 2 7.66 25.70 -18.82
N THR A 3 7.11 26.31 -19.87
CA THR A 3 7.35 25.97 -21.30
C THR A 3 7.79 27.20 -22.09
N GLY A 4 8.80 27.06 -22.97
CA GLY A 4 9.28 28.14 -23.85
C GLY A 4 10.03 29.29 -23.16
N ALA A 5 10.13 30.45 -23.82
CA ALA A 5 10.83 31.64 -23.31
C ALA A 5 10.01 32.43 -22.25
N ALA A 6 9.53 31.74 -21.22
CA ALA A 6 8.64 32.29 -20.20
C ALA A 6 9.37 32.97 -19.03
N LEU A 7 10.69 32.82 -18.91
CA LEU A 7 11.51 33.58 -17.96
C LEU A 7 12.04 34.86 -18.60
N SER A 8 11.80 36.00 -17.95
CA SER A 8 12.26 37.31 -18.45
C SER A 8 13.78 37.45 -18.29
N ALA A 9 14.47 37.77 -19.39
CA ALA A 9 15.89 38.10 -19.38
C ALA A 9 16.23 39.35 -18.55
N ASN A 10 15.21 40.14 -18.16
CA ASN A 10 15.36 41.34 -17.33
C ASN A 10 15.15 41.08 -15.84
N SER A 11 14.80 39.84 -15.44
CA SER A 11 14.56 39.45 -14.06
C SER A 11 15.64 38.50 -13.55
N ASN A 12 15.85 38.47 -12.23
CA ASN A 12 16.66 37.48 -11.55
C ASN A 12 15.74 36.36 -11.03
N LEU A 13 16.06 35.11 -11.36
CA LEU A 13 15.35 33.94 -10.83
C LEU A 13 15.87 33.62 -9.42
N GLN A 14 15.01 33.73 -8.41
CA GLN A 14 15.35 33.44 -7.02
C GLN A 14 14.68 32.13 -6.58
N LEU A 15 15.47 31.16 -6.15
CA LEU A 15 14.98 29.93 -5.55
C LEU A 15 15.03 30.04 -4.01
N SER A 16 13.88 29.81 -3.38
CA SER A 16 13.65 30.03 -1.93
C SER A 16 12.68 28.99 -1.35
N GLY A 17 12.82 27.75 -1.80
CA GLY A 17 11.92 26.62 -1.60
C GLY A 17 11.42 26.06 -2.93
N GLY A 18 11.05 24.78 -2.95
CA GLY A 18 10.46 24.11 -4.11
C GLY A 18 11.41 23.89 -5.29
N VAL A 19 10.84 23.48 -6.42
CA VAL A 19 11.58 23.19 -7.66
C VAL A 19 11.00 23.96 -8.85
N LEU A 20 11.88 24.39 -9.75
CA LEU A 20 11.48 24.84 -11.08
C LEU A 20 11.33 23.62 -12.01
N GLU A 21 10.09 23.29 -12.33
CA GLU A 21 9.77 22.21 -13.26
C GLU A 21 9.89 22.64 -14.73
N ILE A 22 10.78 21.97 -15.46
CA ILE A 22 11.15 22.26 -16.84
C ILE A 22 10.39 21.30 -17.77
N ALA A 23 9.35 21.80 -18.46
CA ALA A 23 8.55 21.02 -19.40
C ALA A 23 8.91 21.28 -20.89
N GLY A 24 9.60 22.37 -21.18
CA GLY A 24 10.09 22.72 -22.53
C GLY A 24 11.35 23.57 -22.50
N ASP A 25 11.92 23.86 -23.68
CA ASP A 25 13.20 24.57 -23.78
C ASP A 25 13.07 26.03 -23.33
N LEU A 26 13.78 26.38 -22.26
CA LEU A 26 13.76 27.71 -21.67
C LEU A 26 14.85 28.63 -22.26
N ASN A 27 15.74 28.11 -23.10
CA ASN A 27 16.79 28.87 -23.80
C ASN A 27 16.47 29.10 -25.29
N GLY A 28 15.30 28.64 -25.77
CA GLY A 28 14.84 28.85 -27.16
C GLY A 28 15.39 27.85 -28.20
N GLY A 29 15.92 26.70 -27.77
CA GLY A 29 16.37 25.60 -28.64
C GLY A 29 15.33 24.47 -28.79
N THR A 30 15.75 23.34 -29.39
CA THR A 30 14.93 22.12 -29.56
C THR A 30 15.18 21.04 -28.49
N SER A 31 16.06 21.28 -27.51
CA SER A 31 16.56 20.22 -26.60
C SER A 31 15.95 20.28 -25.19
N GLY A 32 15.34 21.39 -24.78
CA GLY A 32 14.63 21.46 -23.50
C GLY A 32 15.47 21.83 -22.27
N ASP A 33 16.77 22.11 -22.43
CA ASP A 33 17.71 22.30 -21.31
C ASP A 33 17.58 23.68 -20.62
N PHE A 34 18.18 23.84 -19.45
CA PHE A 34 18.27 25.11 -18.72
C PHE A 34 19.75 25.53 -18.53
N SER A 35 20.15 26.68 -19.10
CA SER A 35 21.51 27.21 -18.94
C SER A 35 21.49 28.70 -18.59
N HIS A 36 21.87 29.06 -17.35
CA HIS A 36 21.86 30.45 -16.87
C HIS A 36 23.10 30.77 -16.03
N ASN A 37 23.46 32.06 -15.99
CA ASN A 37 24.57 32.52 -15.15
C ASN A 37 24.14 32.64 -13.68
N ARG A 38 25.03 32.30 -12.75
CA ARG A 38 24.80 32.52 -11.31
C ARG A 38 25.02 33.99 -10.97
N GLY A 39 24.10 34.62 -10.25
CA GLY A 39 24.23 36.02 -9.88
C GLY A 39 22.95 36.67 -9.36
N THR A 40 23.08 37.91 -8.88
CA THR A 40 21.96 38.74 -8.41
C THR A 40 21.35 39.63 -9.51
N GLY A 41 22.01 39.70 -10.67
CA GLY A 41 21.65 40.57 -11.79
C GLY A 41 20.53 40.03 -12.69
N ALA A 42 20.08 40.86 -13.62
CA ALA A 42 19.09 40.47 -14.62
C ALA A 42 19.57 39.28 -15.48
N GLY A 43 18.68 38.31 -15.72
CA GLY A 43 18.96 37.09 -16.48
C GLY A 43 19.82 36.07 -15.72
N ALA A 44 20.11 36.32 -14.44
CA ALA A 44 20.83 35.40 -13.58
C ALA A 44 19.89 34.55 -12.72
N ILE A 45 20.48 33.56 -12.04
CA ILE A 45 19.82 32.73 -11.04
C ILE A 45 20.59 32.79 -9.72
N GLN A 46 19.86 32.76 -8.60
CA GLN A 46 20.41 32.63 -7.26
C GLN A 46 19.53 31.77 -6.35
N TRP A 47 20.15 31.26 -5.28
CA TRP A 47 19.48 30.59 -4.17
C TRP A 47 19.51 31.48 -2.95
N ILE A 48 18.36 31.67 -2.31
CA ILE A 48 18.20 32.37 -1.02
C ILE A 48 17.63 31.44 0.07
N GLY A 49 17.38 30.18 -0.27
CA GLY A 49 16.97 29.08 0.60
C GLY A 49 17.21 27.74 -0.08
N ASP A 50 16.45 26.71 0.32
CA ASP A 50 16.31 25.47 -0.44
C ASP A 50 15.93 25.77 -1.89
N GLY A 51 16.32 24.91 -2.83
CA GLY A 51 15.68 24.94 -4.15
C GLY A 51 16.41 24.15 -5.21
N GLY A 52 15.71 23.92 -6.32
CA GLY A 52 16.33 23.35 -7.51
C GLY A 52 15.34 23.17 -8.63
N PHE A 53 15.33 21.99 -9.26
CA PHE A 53 14.66 21.78 -10.54
C PHE A 53 13.99 20.41 -10.62
N SER A 54 13.04 20.27 -11.54
CA SER A 54 12.48 18.98 -11.94
C SER A 54 12.26 18.95 -13.45
N ALA A 55 12.04 17.76 -14.01
CA ALA A 55 11.88 17.54 -15.44
C ALA A 55 10.48 16.96 -15.72
N SER A 56 9.81 17.49 -16.74
CA SER A 56 8.52 17.00 -17.22
C SER A 56 8.53 16.83 -18.75
N GLY A 57 7.89 15.75 -19.22
CA GLY A 57 7.72 15.35 -20.61
C GLY A 57 8.96 14.77 -21.29
N ALA A 58 10.17 15.09 -20.83
CA ALA A 58 11.43 14.48 -21.27
C ALA A 58 12.58 14.82 -20.32
N ASN A 59 13.65 14.02 -20.34
CA ASN A 59 14.85 14.26 -19.52
C ASN A 59 15.45 15.63 -19.82
N ARG A 60 15.80 16.40 -18.78
CA ARG A 60 16.32 17.77 -18.91
C ARG A 60 17.69 17.92 -18.27
N THR A 61 18.54 18.79 -18.83
CA THR A 61 19.84 19.13 -18.24
C THR A 61 19.87 20.58 -17.74
N VAL A 62 20.38 20.76 -16.53
CA VAL A 62 20.70 22.07 -15.92
C VAL A 62 22.21 22.31 -15.98
N ARG A 63 22.59 23.48 -16.50
CA ARG A 63 23.97 23.98 -16.55
C ARG A 63 24.07 25.42 -16.02
N LEU A 64 24.72 25.62 -14.89
CA LEU A 64 25.02 26.95 -14.35
C LEU A 64 26.33 27.47 -14.96
N ASN A 65 26.37 28.75 -15.35
CA ASN A 65 27.53 29.36 -16.02
C ASN A 65 28.03 28.50 -17.21
N ASN A 66 27.12 27.99 -18.04
CA ASN A 66 27.39 27.09 -19.17
C ASN A 66 28.11 25.77 -18.83
N GLY A 67 28.12 25.35 -17.56
CA GLY A 67 28.73 24.07 -17.16
C GLY A 67 30.27 24.07 -17.10
N THR A 68 30.93 25.20 -17.36
CA THR A 68 32.40 25.27 -17.53
C THR A 68 33.17 25.43 -16.22
N SER A 69 32.49 25.67 -15.10
CA SER A 69 33.09 25.93 -13.79
C SER A 69 32.45 25.09 -12.70
N ASN A 70 33.23 24.77 -11.66
CA ASN A 70 32.69 24.19 -10.43
C ASN A 70 31.59 25.11 -9.86
N VAL A 71 30.51 24.51 -9.40
CA VAL A 71 29.60 25.15 -8.47
C VAL A 71 30.06 24.80 -7.08
N THR A 72 30.35 25.80 -6.26
CA THR A 72 30.80 25.59 -4.89
C THR A 72 29.67 25.95 -3.95
N TRP A 73 29.33 25.01 -3.07
CA TRP A 73 28.36 25.21 -1.99
C TRP A 73 28.83 26.32 -1.05
N ALA A 74 27.92 27.22 -0.65
CA ALA A 74 28.19 28.25 0.36
C ALA A 74 29.44 29.14 0.14
N SER A 75 30.05 29.19 -1.06
CA SER A 75 31.25 30.02 -1.30
C SER A 75 30.96 31.36 -2.00
N SER A 76 29.71 31.58 -2.41
CA SER A 76 29.20 32.86 -2.93
C SER A 76 27.70 32.93 -2.68
N THR A 77 27.13 34.13 -2.51
CA THR A 77 25.72 34.38 -2.14
C THR A 77 24.67 33.85 -3.13
N ASN A 78 25.06 33.10 -4.16
CA ASN A 78 24.23 32.84 -5.35
C ASN A 78 24.10 31.34 -5.70
N PHE A 79 24.62 30.43 -4.89
CA PHE A 79 24.33 28.99 -4.98
C PHE A 79 24.12 28.44 -3.57
N VAL A 80 23.23 27.44 -3.44
CA VAL A 80 22.72 26.84 -2.20
C VAL A 80 23.58 27.16 -0.97
N GLY A 81 22.98 27.89 -0.02
CA GLY A 81 23.67 28.34 1.19
C GLY A 81 23.91 27.22 2.20
N ASP A 82 24.65 27.54 3.26
CA ASP A 82 24.80 26.62 4.40
C ASP A 82 23.44 26.34 5.05
N GLY A 83 23.18 25.07 5.36
CA GLY A 83 21.92 24.61 5.95
C GLY A 83 20.75 24.44 4.97
N TYR A 84 20.93 24.75 3.68
CA TYR A 84 19.94 24.53 2.64
C TYR A 84 20.28 23.34 1.73
N ALA A 85 19.24 22.74 1.16
CA ALA A 85 19.34 21.59 0.26
C ALA A 85 19.27 21.98 -1.22
N LEU A 86 19.97 21.22 -2.06
CA LEU A 86 19.71 21.19 -3.50
C LEU A 86 18.55 20.22 -3.76
N LEU A 87 17.47 20.71 -4.37
CA LEU A 87 16.28 19.89 -4.65
C LEU A 87 16.30 19.39 -6.09
N LEU A 88 16.09 18.10 -6.31
CA LEU A 88 15.98 17.49 -7.63
C LEU A 88 14.69 16.67 -7.72
N GLY A 89 14.00 16.73 -8.86
CA GLY A 89 12.74 16.01 -9.06
C GLY A 89 11.55 16.64 -8.33
N SER A 90 10.38 16.05 -8.52
CA SER A 90 9.11 16.39 -7.84
C SER A 90 8.18 15.21 -7.94
N ASP A 91 7.16 15.15 -7.08
CA ASP A 91 6.16 14.06 -7.10
C ASP A 91 5.37 14.01 -8.42
N TYR A 92 5.37 15.11 -9.19
CA TYR A 92 4.76 15.23 -10.52
C TYR A 92 5.75 15.04 -11.69
N ALA A 93 7.05 14.90 -11.40
CA ALA A 93 8.03 14.72 -12.46
C ALA A 93 7.87 13.35 -13.11
N ASP A 94 7.91 13.29 -14.44
CA ASP A 94 7.83 12.05 -15.21
C ASP A 94 9.14 11.71 -15.93
N ALA A 95 10.18 12.51 -15.71
CA ALA A 95 11.46 12.41 -16.39
C ALA A 95 12.65 12.76 -15.48
N THR A 96 13.84 12.33 -15.88
CA THR A 96 15.09 12.57 -15.12
C THR A 96 15.58 14.00 -15.29
N LEU A 97 15.91 14.67 -14.19
CA LEU A 97 16.67 15.91 -14.20
C LEU A 97 18.17 15.64 -14.03
N THR A 98 18.99 16.04 -14.99
CA THR A 98 20.45 16.01 -14.89
C THR A 98 21.03 17.37 -14.50
N PHE A 99 21.75 17.44 -13.38
CA PHE A 99 22.57 18.59 -13.01
C PHE A 99 24.03 18.34 -13.42
N ALA A 100 24.48 19.03 -14.47
CA ALA A 100 25.72 18.65 -15.16
C ALA A 100 26.98 19.34 -14.66
N ASN A 101 26.86 20.38 -13.85
CA ASN A 101 28.05 21.04 -13.31
C ASN A 101 28.80 20.14 -12.33
N ALA A 102 30.14 20.26 -12.33
CA ALA A 102 30.93 19.77 -11.21
C ALA A 102 30.59 20.52 -9.91
N LEU A 103 30.59 19.79 -8.79
CA LEU A 103 30.17 20.28 -7.49
C LEU A 103 31.35 20.28 -6.52
N SER A 104 31.54 21.37 -5.78
CA SER A 104 32.41 21.42 -4.61
C SER A 104 31.56 21.57 -3.35
N LEU A 105 31.75 20.66 -2.41
CA LEU A 105 31.03 20.59 -1.14
C LEU A 105 31.53 21.59 -0.10
N ASN A 106 32.66 22.23 -0.40
CA ASN A 106 33.26 23.30 0.42
C ASN A 106 33.47 22.88 1.88
N ASP A 107 34.09 21.71 2.07
CA ASP A 107 34.56 21.18 3.35
C ASP A 107 33.45 20.93 4.39
N ALA A 108 32.20 20.70 3.94
CA ALA A 108 31.08 20.36 4.82
C ALA A 108 30.14 19.31 4.21
N GLN A 109 29.31 18.71 5.07
CA GLN A 109 28.22 17.81 4.68
C GLN A 109 27.09 18.58 3.98
N ARG A 110 26.64 18.11 2.81
CA ARG A 110 25.64 18.80 1.97
C ARG A 110 24.46 17.91 1.63
N GLU A 111 23.25 18.44 1.81
CA GLU A 111 22.01 17.73 1.51
C GLU A 111 21.61 17.88 0.03
N ILE A 112 21.35 16.75 -0.61
CA ILE A 112 20.64 16.67 -1.88
C ILE A 112 19.33 15.94 -1.61
N ARG A 113 18.22 16.66 -1.77
CA ARG A 113 16.87 16.15 -1.53
C ARG A 113 16.24 15.80 -2.87
N VAL A 114 15.76 14.57 -3.00
CA VAL A 114 15.18 14.06 -4.25
C VAL A 114 13.78 13.54 -4.02
N SER A 115 12.79 14.21 -4.63
CA SER A 115 11.41 13.74 -4.64
C SER A 115 11.23 12.59 -5.64
N ASN A 116 10.29 11.69 -5.37
CA ASN A 116 10.03 10.51 -6.20
C ASN A 116 8.91 10.82 -7.21
N GLY A 117 9.30 11.10 -8.43
CA GLY A 117 8.40 11.15 -9.59
C GLY A 117 8.16 9.76 -10.17
N SER A 118 7.64 9.69 -11.40
CA SER A 118 7.40 8.41 -12.09
C SER A 118 8.63 7.88 -12.84
N ALA A 119 9.75 8.61 -12.84
CA ALA A 119 10.97 8.20 -13.52
C ALA A 119 11.81 7.25 -12.65
N ALA A 120 12.50 6.29 -13.25
CA ALA A 120 13.39 5.38 -12.51
C ALA A 120 14.64 6.08 -11.92
N VAL A 121 15.01 7.25 -12.45
CA VAL A 121 15.96 8.20 -11.86
C VAL A 121 15.28 9.55 -11.85
N ASP A 122 15.13 10.16 -10.68
CA ASP A 122 14.52 11.47 -10.54
C ASP A 122 15.55 12.60 -10.72
N GLY A 123 16.73 12.42 -10.12
CA GLY A 123 17.85 13.35 -10.20
C GLY A 123 19.15 12.66 -10.57
N ASN A 124 19.96 13.28 -11.42
CA ASN A 124 21.27 12.77 -11.82
C ASN A 124 22.34 13.86 -11.66
N LEU A 125 23.38 13.57 -10.89
CA LEU A 125 24.61 14.37 -10.86
C LEU A 125 25.65 13.76 -11.80
N SER A 126 25.84 14.41 -12.95
CA SER A 126 26.80 13.94 -13.97
C SER A 126 28.14 14.68 -13.92
N GLY A 127 28.26 15.73 -13.12
CA GLY A 127 29.52 16.42 -12.86
C GLY A 127 30.30 15.83 -11.68
N ARG A 128 31.64 15.96 -11.72
CA ARG A 128 32.53 15.49 -10.64
C ARG A 128 32.22 16.19 -9.31
N ILE A 129 32.13 15.43 -8.23
CA ILE A 129 31.92 15.90 -6.86
C ILE A 129 33.25 15.96 -6.11
N ARG A 130 33.50 17.09 -5.45
CA ARG A 130 34.74 17.36 -4.72
C ARG A 130 34.51 17.81 -3.30
N GLY A 131 35.37 17.35 -2.38
CA GLY A 131 35.21 17.66 -0.96
C GLY A 131 35.46 19.14 -0.64
N GLY A 132 36.31 19.81 -1.41
CA GLY A 132 36.66 21.22 -1.25
C GLY A 132 37.06 21.84 -2.60
N ASN A 133 37.44 23.12 -2.60
CA ASN A 133 37.71 23.85 -3.86
C ASN A 133 38.94 23.33 -4.63
N ASN A 134 39.86 22.64 -3.95
CA ASN A 134 41.11 22.12 -4.51
C ASN A 134 41.15 20.58 -4.67
N GLY A 135 40.02 19.87 -4.48
CA GLY A 135 39.95 18.42 -4.73
C GLY A 135 40.48 17.49 -3.63
N THR A 136 40.68 17.97 -2.41
CA THR A 136 41.08 17.14 -1.24
C THR A 136 40.36 17.53 0.06
N GLY A 137 39.14 18.05 -0.06
CA GLY A 137 38.40 18.58 1.09
C GLY A 137 37.60 17.54 1.88
N THR A 138 37.13 17.96 3.06
CA THR A 138 36.41 17.12 4.04
C THR A 138 34.89 17.11 3.85
N GLY A 139 34.38 17.72 2.78
CA GLY A 139 32.95 17.73 2.49
C GLY A 139 32.40 16.33 2.19
N GLY A 140 31.11 16.15 2.43
CA GLY A 140 30.39 14.88 2.21
C GLY A 140 28.95 15.10 1.74
N LEU A 141 28.24 14.01 1.47
CA LEU A 141 26.91 14.02 0.85
C LEU A 141 25.87 13.41 1.77
N ILE A 142 24.72 14.06 1.87
CA ILE A 142 23.52 13.51 2.50
C ILE A 142 22.45 13.41 1.42
N LYS A 143 21.96 12.21 1.16
CA LYS A 143 20.82 11.95 0.28
C LYS A 143 19.53 11.80 1.09
N THR A 144 18.53 12.63 0.80
CA THR A 144 17.19 12.61 1.41
C THR A 144 16.09 12.57 0.34
N GLY A 145 14.84 12.37 0.78
CA GLY A 145 13.66 12.23 -0.08
C GLY A 145 13.57 10.85 -0.75
N ALA A 146 12.35 10.40 -1.01
CA ALA A 146 12.06 9.05 -1.47
C ALA A 146 12.60 8.72 -2.88
N GLY A 147 12.94 9.72 -3.69
CA GLY A 147 13.36 9.53 -5.08
C GLY A 147 14.78 8.96 -5.22
N THR A 148 15.11 8.55 -6.45
CA THR A 148 16.42 8.00 -6.83
C THR A 148 17.36 9.10 -7.31
N LEU A 149 18.51 9.26 -6.63
CA LEU A 149 19.63 10.09 -7.08
C LEU A 149 20.68 9.24 -7.77
N GLU A 150 21.01 9.52 -9.02
CA GLU A 150 22.12 8.90 -9.72
C GLU A 150 23.40 9.73 -9.64
N LEU A 151 24.54 9.07 -9.40
CA LEU A 151 25.88 9.61 -9.61
C LEU A 151 26.48 8.98 -10.87
N SER A 152 26.50 9.73 -11.98
CA SER A 152 26.86 9.20 -13.32
C SER A 152 28.18 9.74 -13.87
N TYR A 153 28.96 10.48 -13.08
CA TYR A 153 30.23 11.03 -13.53
C TYR A 153 31.16 9.92 -14.05
N SER A 154 31.55 10.03 -15.33
CA SER A 154 32.37 9.05 -16.05
C SER A 154 33.65 9.65 -16.65
N GLY A 155 34.01 10.87 -16.22
CA GLY A 155 35.22 11.56 -16.68
C GLY A 155 36.50 11.08 -15.98
N ALA A 156 37.65 11.66 -16.35
CA ALA A 156 38.93 11.27 -15.76
C ALA A 156 39.06 11.67 -14.27
N GLY A 157 39.20 10.66 -13.41
CA GLY A 157 39.48 10.76 -11.98
C GLY A 157 38.24 10.76 -11.10
N ALA A 158 38.21 9.90 -10.07
CA ALA A 158 37.04 9.70 -9.21
C ALA A 158 36.56 10.95 -8.45
N ASN A 159 35.32 10.87 -7.95
CA ASN A 159 34.84 11.79 -6.92
C ASN A 159 35.82 11.81 -5.75
N ASP A 160 36.28 12.99 -5.33
CA ASP A 160 37.45 13.15 -4.44
C ASP A 160 37.13 13.81 -3.09
N TYR A 161 35.91 13.62 -2.61
CA TYR A 161 35.45 14.08 -1.31
C TYR A 161 35.71 13.02 -0.21
N SER A 162 35.98 13.46 1.02
CA SER A 162 36.36 12.55 2.12
C SER A 162 35.41 12.55 3.32
N GLY A 163 34.43 13.47 3.35
CA GLY A 163 33.33 13.38 4.30
C GLY A 163 32.35 12.28 3.89
N ASP A 164 31.63 11.76 4.87
CA ASP A 164 30.70 10.63 4.71
C ASP A 164 29.69 10.81 3.58
N THR A 165 29.33 9.70 2.95
CA THR A 165 28.18 9.59 2.04
C THR A 165 27.05 8.93 2.84
N GLU A 166 26.07 9.70 3.25
CA GLU A 166 24.93 9.23 4.05
C GLU A 166 23.67 9.16 3.19
N ILE A 167 22.98 8.01 3.22
CA ILE A 167 21.67 7.84 2.60
C ILE A 167 20.62 7.73 3.68
N ARG A 168 19.81 8.78 3.82
CA ARG A 168 18.73 8.85 4.80
C ARG A 168 17.38 8.42 4.25
N ASP A 169 17.17 8.51 2.94
CA ASP A 169 15.92 8.14 2.29
C ASP A 169 16.09 7.93 0.77
N GLY A 170 15.19 7.17 0.18
CA GLY A 170 15.19 6.80 -1.24
C GLY A 170 16.41 5.97 -1.63
N ALA A 171 16.85 6.13 -2.89
CA ALA A 171 17.99 5.42 -3.44
C ALA A 171 19.11 6.36 -3.90
N LEU A 172 20.36 5.93 -3.71
CA LEU A 172 21.53 6.48 -4.41
C LEU A 172 22.04 5.46 -5.42
N ARG A 173 21.84 5.72 -6.72
CA ARG A 173 22.31 4.89 -7.81
C ARG A 173 23.75 5.25 -8.20
N VAL A 174 24.56 4.22 -8.37
CA VAL A 174 25.94 4.34 -8.85
C VAL A 174 26.14 3.50 -10.12
N THR A 175 26.55 4.17 -11.20
CA THR A 175 26.64 3.55 -12.54
C THR A 175 28.08 3.43 -13.07
N THR A 176 29.05 3.95 -12.33
CA THR A 176 30.49 3.77 -12.61
C THR A 176 31.24 3.38 -11.33
N VAL A 177 32.37 2.69 -11.48
CA VAL A 177 33.27 2.35 -10.35
C VAL A 177 33.75 3.59 -9.59
N ASP A 178 33.84 4.74 -10.27
CA ASP A 178 34.37 6.00 -9.76
C ASP A 178 33.26 6.94 -9.22
N SER A 179 31.99 6.50 -9.30
CA SER A 179 30.83 7.27 -8.81
C SER A 179 30.87 7.41 -7.27
N LEU A 180 31.42 6.43 -6.56
CA LEU A 180 31.65 6.52 -5.11
C LEU A 180 33.06 7.03 -4.82
N SER A 181 33.21 7.92 -3.84
CA SER A 181 34.55 8.29 -3.39
C SER A 181 35.10 7.21 -2.45
N THR A 182 36.25 6.63 -2.79
CA THR A 182 36.97 5.68 -1.94
C THR A 182 37.51 6.32 -0.65
N ASN A 183 37.54 7.65 -0.58
CA ASN A 183 37.94 8.41 0.60
C ASN A 183 36.78 8.66 1.58
N SER A 184 35.53 8.35 1.18
CA SER A 184 34.33 8.53 1.98
C SER A 184 33.97 7.25 2.72
N ASN A 185 33.43 7.37 3.93
CA ASN A 185 32.71 6.28 4.57
C ASN A 185 31.24 6.29 4.13
N PHE A 186 30.69 5.13 3.81
CA PHE A 186 29.31 5.03 3.36
C PHE A 186 28.37 4.65 4.50
N GLN A 187 27.31 5.42 4.69
CA GLN A 187 26.38 5.29 5.80
C GLN A 187 24.95 5.07 5.31
N LEU A 188 24.36 3.95 5.72
CA LEU A 188 22.95 3.64 5.51
C LEU A 188 22.15 4.06 6.76
N ASN A 189 21.26 5.04 6.57
CA ASN A 189 20.46 5.65 7.64
C ASN A 189 19.01 5.93 7.21
N GLY A 190 18.45 5.05 6.40
CA GLY A 190 17.03 5.02 6.04
C GLY A 190 16.79 4.70 4.57
N GLY A 191 17.75 4.96 3.68
CA GLY A 191 17.65 4.61 2.26
C GLY A 191 18.53 3.43 1.83
N VAL A 192 18.66 3.25 0.52
CA VAL A 192 19.42 2.15 -0.09
C VAL A 192 20.52 2.62 -1.05
N LEU A 193 21.63 1.89 -1.08
CA LEU A 193 22.60 1.98 -2.17
C LEU A 193 22.11 1.14 -3.34
N GLU A 194 21.91 1.77 -4.49
CA GLU A 194 21.54 1.06 -5.71
C GLU A 194 22.73 0.82 -6.62
N ILE A 195 23.01 -0.45 -6.87
CA ILE A 195 24.21 -0.89 -7.57
C ILE A 195 23.88 -1.07 -9.06
N GLY A 196 24.28 -0.11 -9.89
CA GLY A 196 24.11 -0.18 -11.35
C GLY A 196 25.27 -0.87 -12.07
N THR A 197 26.45 -0.96 -11.44
CA THR A 197 27.67 -1.54 -12.02
C THR A 197 28.50 -2.29 -10.98
N ASP A 198 29.54 -3.00 -11.42
CA ASP A 198 30.50 -3.66 -10.53
C ASP A 198 31.29 -2.61 -9.75
N LEU A 199 31.28 -2.68 -8.42
CA LEU A 199 32.01 -1.75 -7.56
C LEU A 199 33.33 -2.34 -7.04
N ASN A 200 33.62 -3.61 -7.35
CA ASN A 200 34.88 -4.28 -7.02
C ASN A 200 35.91 -4.20 -8.17
N GLY A 201 35.56 -3.58 -9.31
CA GLY A 201 36.44 -3.42 -10.47
C GLY A 201 36.52 -4.64 -11.39
N GLY A 202 35.60 -5.59 -11.26
CA GLY A 202 35.44 -6.76 -12.12
C GLY A 202 34.43 -6.56 -13.26
N THR A 203 34.11 -7.66 -13.96
CA THR A 203 33.04 -7.72 -14.98
C THR A 203 31.75 -8.37 -14.43
N GLY A 204 31.62 -8.54 -13.11
CA GLY A 204 30.57 -9.33 -12.48
C GLY A 204 29.38 -8.52 -11.94
N GLY A 205 29.58 -7.22 -11.68
CA GLY A 205 28.53 -6.36 -11.14
C GLY A 205 28.45 -6.35 -9.61
N ASP A 206 29.45 -6.86 -8.89
CA ASP A 206 29.31 -7.16 -7.45
C ASP A 206 29.82 -6.04 -6.53
N TYR A 207 29.47 -6.12 -5.25
CA TYR A 207 29.97 -5.21 -4.20
C TYR A 207 30.36 -5.98 -2.93
N SER A 208 31.62 -5.86 -2.50
CA SER A 208 32.16 -6.60 -1.35
C SER A 208 32.85 -5.70 -0.32
N PRO A 209 32.12 -4.78 0.34
CA PRO A 209 32.71 -3.85 1.28
C PRO A 209 33.06 -4.49 2.62
N ASN A 210 34.04 -3.89 3.31
CA ASN A 210 34.25 -4.12 4.73
C ASN A 210 33.27 -3.29 5.56
N LEU A 211 32.84 -3.84 6.69
CA LEU A 211 32.06 -3.09 7.67
C LEU A 211 32.99 -2.25 8.55
N GLY A 212 32.66 -0.97 8.75
CA GLY A 212 33.42 -0.08 9.63
C GLY A 212 33.26 1.40 9.31
N THR A 213 33.91 2.23 10.12
CA THR A 213 33.84 3.70 10.06
C THR A 213 34.99 4.34 9.25
N ALA A 214 35.89 3.54 8.70
CA ALA A 214 37.01 4.04 7.90
C ALA A 214 36.57 4.44 6.48
N ALA A 215 37.38 5.25 5.80
CA ALA A 215 37.20 5.55 4.39
C ALA A 215 37.13 4.27 3.55
N GLY A 216 36.20 4.22 2.60
CA GLY A 216 35.96 3.06 1.73
C GLY A 216 35.16 1.92 2.39
N ASN A 217 34.85 2.01 3.68
CA ASN A 217 34.01 1.04 4.37
C ASN A 217 32.53 1.45 4.34
N LEU A 218 31.69 0.47 4.67
CA LEU A 218 30.24 0.61 4.82
C LEU A 218 29.83 0.49 6.29
N GLN A 219 28.82 1.23 6.71
CA GLN A 219 28.13 1.01 7.99
C GLN A 219 26.64 1.33 7.93
N TRP A 220 25.88 0.71 8.84
CA TRP A 220 24.53 1.13 9.18
C TRP A 220 24.57 2.02 10.42
N THR A 221 24.00 3.21 10.30
CA THR A 221 23.74 4.12 11.43
C THR A 221 22.24 4.18 11.77
N GLY A 222 21.39 3.63 10.89
CA GLY A 222 19.96 3.39 11.09
C GLY A 222 19.48 2.21 10.25
N SER A 223 18.24 2.30 9.75
CA SER A 223 17.74 1.35 8.73
C SER A 223 18.45 1.56 7.39
N GLY A 224 18.32 0.62 6.46
CA GLY A 224 18.78 0.81 5.09
C GLY A 224 19.27 -0.48 4.46
N GLY A 225 19.74 -0.41 3.23
CA GLY A 225 20.28 -1.58 2.54
C GLY A 225 20.60 -1.31 1.09
N PHE A 226 20.07 -2.15 0.19
CA PHE A 226 20.56 -2.22 -1.17
C PHE A 226 19.46 -2.47 -2.20
N SER A 227 19.68 -1.97 -3.40
CA SER A 227 18.90 -2.33 -4.59
C SER A 227 19.83 -2.54 -5.79
N ALA A 228 19.29 -3.08 -6.88
CA ALA A 228 20.06 -3.41 -8.07
C ALA A 228 19.45 -2.77 -9.32
N ALA A 229 20.33 -2.28 -10.18
CA ALA A 229 19.96 -1.77 -11.50
C ALA A 229 20.74 -2.49 -12.61
N SER A 230 20.10 -2.65 -13.77
CA SER A 230 20.62 -3.20 -15.03
C SER A 230 21.00 -4.69 -15.06
N ALA A 231 21.33 -5.31 -13.92
CA ALA A 231 21.44 -6.76 -13.78
C ALA A 231 21.39 -7.16 -12.30
N THR A 232 21.21 -8.45 -12.01
CA THR A 232 21.36 -8.98 -10.65
C THR A 232 22.73 -8.63 -10.07
N ARG A 233 22.77 -8.28 -8.77
CA ARG A 233 23.98 -7.82 -8.08
C ARG A 233 24.25 -8.66 -6.84
N THR A 234 25.45 -9.21 -6.70
CA THR A 234 25.83 -9.93 -5.47
C THR A 234 26.50 -8.99 -4.49
N ILE A 235 26.06 -9.06 -3.24
CA ILE A 235 26.62 -8.32 -2.12
C ILE A 235 27.22 -9.30 -1.14
N THR A 236 28.50 -9.11 -0.84
CA THR A 236 29.25 -9.95 0.12
C THR A 236 29.93 -9.07 1.15
N LEU A 237 29.31 -8.91 2.31
CA LEU A 237 29.79 -8.02 3.36
C LEU A 237 30.90 -8.69 4.18
N ASN A 238 31.92 -7.92 4.56
CA ASN A 238 32.96 -8.34 5.51
C ASN A 238 33.59 -9.70 5.14
N GLY A 239 33.90 -9.89 3.86
CA GLY A 239 34.51 -11.12 3.34
C GLY A 239 33.62 -12.37 3.41
N GLY A 240 32.29 -12.20 3.50
CA GLY A 240 31.33 -13.31 3.56
C GLY A 240 31.17 -13.93 4.95
N ALA A 241 31.73 -13.30 5.99
CA ALA A 241 31.51 -13.71 7.37
C ALA A 241 30.02 -13.70 7.74
N ALA A 242 29.62 -14.58 8.65
CA ALA A 242 28.25 -14.61 9.16
C ALA A 242 27.92 -13.27 9.86
N LEU A 243 26.75 -12.74 9.54
CA LEU A 243 26.22 -11.51 10.12
C LEU A 243 25.23 -11.86 11.21
N ILE A 244 25.37 -11.25 12.39
CA ILE A 244 24.45 -11.41 13.51
C ILE A 244 23.78 -10.06 13.75
N TRP A 245 22.48 -10.00 13.51
CA TRP A 245 21.69 -8.77 13.63
C TRP A 245 21.78 -8.19 15.04
N GLY A 246 22.10 -6.89 15.14
CA GLY A 246 22.26 -6.18 16.41
C GLY A 246 23.53 -6.53 17.20
N THR A 247 24.39 -7.42 16.69
CA THR A 247 25.65 -7.81 17.35
C THR A 247 26.88 -7.59 16.49
N THR A 248 26.81 -7.87 15.18
CA THR A 248 27.91 -7.57 14.26
C THR A 248 28.12 -6.05 14.22
N SER A 249 29.34 -5.61 14.54
CA SER A 249 29.67 -4.19 14.60
C SER A 249 29.45 -3.50 13.25
N ASN A 250 28.83 -2.32 13.27
CA ASN A 250 28.48 -1.51 12.10
C ASN A 250 27.48 -2.17 11.13
N PHE A 251 26.87 -3.29 11.52
CA PHE A 251 25.72 -3.88 10.83
C PHE A 251 24.41 -3.39 11.48
N VAL A 252 23.27 -3.73 10.87
CA VAL A 252 21.94 -3.28 11.28
C VAL A 252 21.68 -3.53 12.77
N SER A 253 21.20 -2.49 13.47
CA SER A 253 20.84 -2.55 14.89
C SER A 253 19.55 -3.35 15.13
N SER A 254 19.29 -3.77 16.37
CA SER A 254 18.07 -4.54 16.69
C SER A 254 16.75 -3.76 16.52
N SER A 255 16.81 -2.43 16.45
CA SER A 255 15.66 -1.53 16.25
C SER A 255 15.58 -0.98 14.82
N SER A 256 16.45 -1.42 13.93
CA SER A 256 16.55 -0.96 12.55
C SER A 256 16.21 -2.07 11.58
N SER A 257 15.75 -1.69 10.38
CA SER A 257 15.35 -2.62 9.32
C SER A 257 16.42 -2.73 8.25
N LEU A 258 16.54 -3.92 7.66
CA LEU A 258 17.30 -4.11 6.42
C LEU A 258 16.35 -3.87 5.24
N ILE A 259 16.73 -3.00 4.31
CA ILE A 259 15.86 -2.60 3.20
C ILE A 259 16.42 -3.13 1.88
N PHE A 260 15.55 -3.74 1.08
CA PHE A 260 15.88 -4.23 -0.26
C PHE A 260 14.96 -3.67 -1.32
N GLY A 261 15.54 -3.33 -2.48
CA GLY A 261 14.80 -2.73 -3.59
C GLY A 261 14.58 -1.22 -3.40
N ALA A 262 14.15 -0.58 -4.49
CA ALA A 262 13.76 0.82 -4.55
C ALA A 262 12.76 1.00 -5.69
N THR A 263 11.93 2.05 -5.65
CA THR A 263 10.93 2.34 -6.71
C THR A 263 11.54 2.39 -8.11
N GLY A 264 12.77 2.93 -8.22
CA GLY A 264 13.51 3.02 -9.47
C GLY A 264 14.27 1.75 -9.90
N SER A 265 14.38 0.74 -9.04
CA SER A 265 15.17 -0.47 -9.31
C SER A 265 14.50 -1.38 -10.36
N ASP A 266 15.28 -2.23 -11.03
CA ASP A 266 14.77 -3.11 -12.10
C ASP A 266 15.32 -4.55 -12.04
N ASN A 267 16.14 -4.85 -11.03
CA ASN A 267 16.84 -6.12 -10.86
C ASN A 267 16.97 -6.52 -9.39
N THR A 268 17.46 -7.75 -9.16
CA THR A 268 17.55 -8.38 -7.84
C THR A 268 18.91 -8.18 -7.17
N VAL A 269 18.90 -7.98 -5.85
CA VAL A 269 20.10 -8.08 -5.01
C VAL A 269 20.23 -9.49 -4.43
N THR A 270 21.40 -10.12 -4.57
CA THR A 270 21.74 -11.36 -3.86
C THR A 270 22.63 -11.04 -2.67
N LEU A 271 22.15 -11.23 -1.44
CA LEU A 271 23.01 -11.18 -0.24
C LEU A 271 23.57 -12.58 0.02
N SER A 272 24.90 -12.73 -0.08
CA SER A 272 25.58 -14.03 0.04
C SER A 272 25.90 -14.44 1.48
N ASN A 273 25.93 -13.47 2.41
CA ASN A 273 26.25 -13.71 3.81
C ASN A 273 25.19 -14.61 4.48
N ALA A 274 25.64 -15.51 5.36
CA ALA A 274 24.75 -16.09 6.35
C ALA A 274 24.25 -15.01 7.31
N LEU A 275 22.97 -15.05 7.65
CA LEU A 275 22.28 -14.04 8.46
C LEU A 275 21.63 -14.67 9.69
N SER A 276 22.14 -14.39 10.88
CA SER A 276 21.49 -14.72 12.13
C SER A 276 20.65 -13.56 12.63
N LEU A 277 19.37 -13.79 12.93
CA LEU A 277 18.46 -12.79 13.50
C LEU A 277 18.71 -12.55 15.00
N GLY A 278 19.57 -13.35 15.61
CA GLY A 278 19.88 -13.30 17.04
C GLY A 278 18.86 -14.06 17.89
N ALA A 279 18.81 -13.72 19.19
CA ALA A 279 18.12 -14.52 20.20
C ALA A 279 16.67 -14.11 20.51
N SER A 280 16.30 -12.84 20.31
CA SER A 280 14.96 -12.34 20.66
C SER A 280 14.58 -11.04 19.94
N GLY A 281 13.29 -10.70 20.00
CA GLY A 281 12.68 -9.57 19.31
C GLY A 281 12.36 -9.90 17.86
N THR A 282 11.85 -8.89 17.13
CA THR A 282 11.54 -8.99 15.70
C THR A 282 12.65 -8.32 14.89
N ARG A 283 13.01 -8.90 13.74
CA ARG A 283 13.91 -8.31 12.74
C ARG A 283 13.14 -8.09 11.46
N THR A 284 13.04 -6.83 11.04
CA THR A 284 12.29 -6.46 9.85
C THR A 284 13.20 -6.37 8.64
N ILE A 285 12.85 -7.14 7.60
CA ILE A 285 13.34 -6.96 6.24
C ILE A 285 12.23 -6.27 5.46
N GLN A 286 12.50 -5.07 4.98
CA GLN A 286 11.59 -4.31 4.14
C GLN A 286 11.93 -4.55 2.67
N THR A 287 10.92 -4.89 1.85
CA THR A 287 11.05 -5.03 0.40
C THR A 287 10.28 -3.94 -0.32
N VAL A 288 10.95 -3.27 -1.25
CA VAL A 288 10.35 -2.27 -2.12
C VAL A 288 10.33 -2.82 -3.54
N GLN A 289 9.16 -2.79 -4.16
CA GLN A 289 8.98 -3.18 -5.55
C GLN A 289 9.59 -2.13 -6.47
N GLY A 290 10.50 -2.57 -7.35
CA GLY A 290 11.02 -1.76 -8.44
C GLY A 290 10.11 -1.76 -9.66
N THR A 291 10.56 -1.07 -10.71
CA THR A 291 9.88 -0.92 -12.01
C THR A 291 9.59 -2.25 -12.75
N ASN A 292 10.31 -3.32 -12.40
CA ASN A 292 10.09 -4.66 -12.94
C ASN A 292 9.51 -5.59 -11.86
N SER A 293 8.20 -5.81 -11.88
CA SER A 293 7.50 -6.68 -10.92
C SER A 293 7.77 -8.18 -11.09
N ALA A 294 8.50 -8.60 -12.13
CA ALA A 294 8.85 -10.00 -12.31
C ALA A 294 10.09 -10.43 -11.51
N VAL A 295 10.90 -9.48 -11.05
CA VAL A 295 12.14 -9.75 -10.30
C VAL A 295 11.94 -9.53 -8.81
N SER A 296 12.75 -10.22 -8.00
CA SER A 296 12.76 -10.06 -6.55
C SER A 296 13.48 -8.78 -6.15
N SER A 297 13.05 -8.16 -5.06
CA SER A 297 13.82 -7.09 -4.40
C SER A 297 15.14 -7.66 -3.87
N ALA A 298 15.11 -8.86 -3.29
CA ALA A 298 16.32 -9.58 -2.89
C ALA A 298 16.19 -11.10 -2.88
N THR A 299 17.34 -11.76 -3.02
CA THR A 299 17.58 -13.16 -2.69
C THR A 299 18.57 -13.26 -1.54
N LEU A 300 18.19 -13.94 -0.46
CA LEU A 300 19.12 -14.37 0.58
C LEU A 300 19.58 -15.79 0.24
N SER A 301 20.85 -15.91 -0.15
CA SER A 301 21.46 -17.21 -0.49
C SER A 301 22.24 -17.82 0.67
N GLY A 302 22.67 -17.01 1.63
CA GLY A 302 23.16 -17.49 2.91
C GLY A 302 22.04 -18.00 3.82
N VAL A 303 22.41 -18.86 4.78
CA VAL A 303 21.48 -19.43 5.77
C VAL A 303 20.92 -18.32 6.67
N VAL A 304 19.59 -18.23 6.75
CA VAL A 304 18.86 -17.46 7.76
C VAL A 304 18.69 -18.32 9.01
N SER A 305 19.02 -17.80 10.20
CA SER A 305 19.05 -18.56 11.45
C SER A 305 18.69 -17.74 12.68
N GLY A 306 18.53 -18.39 13.84
CA GLY A 306 18.28 -17.75 15.13
C GLY A 306 16.90 -18.06 15.70
N THR A 307 16.58 -17.45 16.85
CA THR A 307 15.29 -17.62 17.57
C THR A 307 14.46 -16.33 17.60
N ALA A 308 15.04 -15.18 17.20
CA ALA A 308 14.29 -13.95 16.98
C ALA A 308 13.31 -14.13 15.80
N SER A 309 12.19 -13.40 15.84
CA SER A 309 11.18 -13.43 14.78
C SER A 309 11.65 -12.67 13.54
N LEU A 310 11.26 -13.16 12.36
CA LEU A 310 11.46 -12.48 11.08
C LEU A 310 10.16 -11.77 10.68
N ALA A 311 10.23 -10.46 10.44
CA ALA A 311 9.19 -9.72 9.75
C ALA A 311 9.64 -9.40 8.33
N VAL A 312 8.80 -9.70 7.35
CA VAL A 312 8.97 -9.31 5.95
C VAL A 312 7.85 -8.35 5.59
N GLU A 313 8.20 -7.10 5.33
CA GLU A 313 7.25 -6.00 5.15
C GLU A 313 7.46 -5.31 3.80
N GLY A 314 6.42 -4.70 3.24
CA GLY A 314 6.53 -3.85 2.05
C GLY A 314 5.67 -4.34 0.90
N ASN A 315 6.12 -4.17 -0.34
CA ASN A 315 5.36 -4.54 -1.54
C ASN A 315 6.18 -5.29 -2.60
N GLY A 316 7.46 -5.57 -2.33
CA GLY A 316 8.33 -6.36 -3.19
C GLY A 316 8.47 -7.82 -2.74
N HIS A 317 9.35 -8.57 -3.41
CA HIS A 317 9.58 -9.99 -3.13
C HIS A 317 10.92 -10.25 -2.43
N LEU A 318 10.91 -11.14 -1.44
CA LEU A 318 12.09 -11.70 -0.78
C LEU A 318 12.19 -13.20 -1.07
N ASP A 319 13.32 -13.63 -1.62
CA ASP A 319 13.59 -15.05 -1.86
C ASP A 319 14.53 -15.61 -0.81
N LEU A 320 14.16 -16.75 -0.22
CA LEU A 320 15.08 -17.57 0.56
C LEU A 320 15.42 -18.82 -0.24
N THR A 321 16.73 -19.03 -0.44
CA THR A 321 17.24 -20.15 -1.26
C THR A 321 18.18 -21.07 -0.50
N GLY A 322 18.72 -20.62 0.64
CA GLY A 322 19.53 -21.44 1.54
C GLY A 322 18.67 -22.37 2.40
N ASN A 323 19.31 -23.41 2.95
CA ASN A 323 18.73 -24.31 3.95
C ASN A 323 18.67 -23.59 5.31
N ASN A 324 17.52 -23.01 5.65
CA ASN A 324 17.42 -22.09 6.77
C ASN A 324 17.16 -22.85 8.08
N THR A 325 17.64 -22.27 9.19
CA THR A 325 17.54 -22.85 10.53
C THR A 325 16.90 -21.86 11.51
N LEU A 326 16.06 -20.98 10.99
CA LEU A 326 15.28 -20.03 11.78
C LEU A 326 14.23 -20.80 12.59
N THR A 327 14.12 -20.47 13.88
CA THR A 327 13.16 -21.08 14.81
C THR A 327 12.14 -20.10 15.37
N GLY A 328 12.34 -18.79 15.15
CA GLY A 328 11.38 -17.76 15.52
C GLY A 328 10.17 -17.73 14.59
N ASP A 329 9.17 -16.92 14.97
CA ASP A 329 7.98 -16.69 14.14
C ASP A 329 8.31 -15.90 12.87
N VAL A 330 7.53 -16.12 11.83
CA VAL A 330 7.63 -15.39 10.55
C VAL A 330 6.35 -14.61 10.31
N THR A 331 6.47 -13.29 10.20
CA THR A 331 5.36 -12.39 9.84
C THR A 331 5.60 -11.80 8.46
N ILE A 332 4.56 -11.78 7.61
CA ILE A 332 4.62 -11.24 6.25
C ILE A 332 3.48 -10.23 6.09
N GLU A 333 3.82 -8.99 5.76
CA GLU A 333 2.87 -7.88 5.66
C GLU A 333 3.06 -7.13 4.33
N GLY A 334 2.07 -7.24 3.44
CA GLY A 334 2.09 -6.63 2.09
C GLY A 334 3.09 -7.22 1.08
N ALA A 335 4.23 -7.73 1.55
CA ALA A 335 5.30 -8.30 0.74
C ALA A 335 5.03 -9.75 0.33
N GLU A 336 5.83 -10.26 -0.60
CA GLU A 336 5.90 -11.69 -0.88
C GLU A 336 7.17 -12.32 -0.31
N LEU A 337 7.04 -13.37 0.50
CA LEU A 337 8.14 -14.26 0.89
C LEU A 337 8.07 -15.53 0.06
N ARG A 338 9.13 -15.82 -0.71
CA ARG A 338 9.22 -17.01 -1.54
C ARG A 338 10.31 -17.94 -1.02
N LEU A 339 9.91 -19.18 -0.75
CA LEU A 339 10.82 -20.27 -0.42
C LEU A 339 11.03 -21.06 -1.71
N LEU A 340 12.24 -21.00 -2.27
CA LEU A 340 12.50 -21.51 -3.62
C LEU A 340 13.90 -22.12 -3.78
N GLY A 341 14.16 -22.69 -4.95
CA GLY A 341 15.44 -23.34 -5.25
C GLY A 341 15.61 -24.68 -4.52
N ALA A 342 16.81 -25.25 -4.62
CA ALA A 342 17.07 -26.61 -4.16
C ALA A 342 17.10 -26.79 -2.63
N SER A 343 17.05 -25.70 -1.86
CA SER A 343 17.19 -25.77 -0.40
C SER A 343 16.38 -24.71 0.36
N GLY A 344 15.65 -23.81 -0.29
CA GLY A 344 14.89 -22.76 0.39
C GLY A 344 13.78 -23.31 1.27
N ASP A 345 14.03 -23.41 2.58
CA ASP A 345 13.06 -23.91 3.55
C ASP A 345 12.98 -23.01 4.78
N LEU A 346 11.96 -23.21 5.60
CA LEU A 346 11.77 -22.62 6.94
C LEU A 346 11.07 -23.64 7.84
N ALA A 347 11.41 -24.93 7.71
CA ALA A 347 10.68 -26.02 8.39
C ALA A 347 10.79 -26.01 9.93
N GLN A 348 11.68 -25.19 10.48
CA GLN A 348 11.90 -25.05 11.93
C GLN A 348 11.24 -23.81 12.54
N ALA A 349 10.63 -22.94 11.72
CA ALA A 349 9.94 -21.74 12.22
C ALA A 349 8.80 -22.11 13.17
N SER A 350 8.52 -21.27 14.17
CA SER A 350 7.47 -21.55 15.15
C SER A 350 6.05 -21.29 14.62
N GLY A 351 5.91 -20.49 13.56
CA GLY A 351 4.63 -20.17 12.94
C GLY A 351 4.76 -19.15 11.80
N PHE A 352 3.76 -19.12 10.93
CA PHE A 352 3.60 -18.09 9.89
C PHE A 352 2.33 -17.26 10.13
N SER A 353 2.48 -15.94 10.08
CA SER A 353 1.37 -14.97 10.07
C SER A 353 1.49 -14.10 8.83
N VAL A 354 0.57 -14.27 7.89
CA VAL A 354 0.51 -13.53 6.62
C VAL A 354 -0.70 -12.62 6.65
N ARG A 355 -0.51 -11.32 6.41
CA ARG A 355 -1.58 -10.32 6.54
C ARG A 355 -1.41 -9.13 5.63
N LEU A 356 -2.42 -8.27 5.55
CA LEU A 356 -2.37 -6.96 4.87
C LEU A 356 -1.88 -7.07 3.41
N GLY A 357 -2.42 -8.03 2.66
CA GLY A 357 -2.03 -8.32 1.28
C GLY A 357 -0.73 -9.12 1.12
N GLY A 358 -0.10 -9.54 2.22
CA GLY A 358 1.10 -10.36 2.21
C GLY A 358 0.88 -11.70 1.51
N THR A 359 1.96 -12.25 0.97
CA THR A 359 1.96 -13.55 0.27
C THR A 359 3.10 -14.43 0.76
N ILE A 360 2.80 -15.69 1.05
CA ILE A 360 3.83 -16.73 1.19
C ILE A 360 3.74 -17.69 0.01
N THR A 361 4.88 -17.95 -0.64
CA THR A 361 4.97 -18.84 -1.79
C THR A 361 5.92 -19.98 -1.48
N LEU A 362 5.37 -21.20 -1.49
CA LEU A 362 6.10 -22.46 -1.45
C LEU A 362 6.36 -22.89 -2.89
N ASP A 363 7.54 -22.57 -3.41
CA ASP A 363 7.87 -22.76 -4.83
C ASP A 363 8.68 -24.04 -5.04
N ASN A 364 8.02 -25.17 -5.28
CA ASN A 364 8.69 -26.44 -5.55
C ASN A 364 9.02 -26.65 -7.02
N THR A 365 8.95 -25.63 -7.88
CA THR A 365 9.21 -25.78 -9.33
C THR A 365 10.57 -26.40 -9.63
N SER A 366 11.59 -26.17 -8.77
CA SER A 366 12.94 -26.73 -8.86
C SER A 366 13.16 -28.05 -8.10
N GLY A 367 12.13 -28.60 -7.46
CA GLY A 367 12.20 -29.84 -6.69
C GLY A 367 12.73 -29.66 -5.26
N PHE A 368 11.81 -29.49 -4.33
CA PHE A 368 12.00 -29.62 -2.89
C PHE A 368 10.70 -30.17 -2.30
N ALA A 369 10.77 -30.80 -1.14
CA ALA A 369 9.58 -31.27 -0.43
C ALA A 369 9.59 -30.70 0.99
N ASP A 370 8.42 -30.32 1.47
CA ASP A 370 8.18 -29.81 2.82
C ASP A 370 8.99 -28.54 3.17
N ARG A 371 8.90 -27.50 2.33
CA ARG A 371 9.57 -26.20 2.55
C ARG A 371 9.27 -25.58 3.91
N ILE A 372 8.10 -25.80 4.49
CA ILE A 372 7.78 -25.28 5.83
C ILE A 372 7.44 -26.34 6.85
N GLY A 373 7.42 -27.62 6.47
CA GLY A 373 7.02 -28.71 7.35
C GLY A 373 5.64 -28.47 8.01
N ALA A 374 5.33 -29.23 9.07
CA ALA A 374 4.03 -29.14 9.75
C ALA A 374 3.81 -27.86 10.60
N VAL A 375 4.39 -26.73 10.21
CA VAL A 375 4.26 -25.42 10.87
C VAL A 375 2.93 -24.77 10.51
N GLY A 376 2.27 -24.15 11.49
CA GLY A 376 0.98 -23.49 11.29
C GLY A 376 1.07 -22.24 10.41
N VAL A 377 0.05 -22.02 9.58
CA VAL A 377 -0.06 -20.85 8.69
C VAL A 377 -1.35 -20.11 9.00
N THR A 378 -1.22 -18.84 9.40
CA THR A 378 -2.35 -17.94 9.63
C THR A 378 -2.43 -16.92 8.50
N LEU A 379 -3.57 -16.85 7.83
CA LEU A 379 -3.87 -15.94 6.73
C LEU A 379 -4.91 -14.91 7.16
N ALA A 380 -4.63 -13.63 6.95
CA ALA A 380 -5.50 -12.51 7.32
C ALA A 380 -5.51 -11.42 6.23
N GLY A 381 -6.28 -11.65 5.17
CA GLY A 381 -6.33 -10.76 4.00
C GLY A 381 -5.09 -10.98 3.14
N SER A 382 -4.82 -12.24 2.79
CA SER A 382 -3.49 -12.66 2.33
C SER A 382 -3.54 -13.88 1.41
N THR A 383 -2.39 -14.23 0.84
CA THR A 383 -2.26 -15.33 -0.12
C THR A 383 -1.26 -16.38 0.33
N LEU A 384 -1.64 -17.66 0.21
CA LEU A 384 -0.74 -18.81 0.24
C LEU A 384 -0.66 -19.39 -1.17
N ASN A 385 0.53 -19.40 -1.76
CA ASN A 385 0.81 -20.07 -3.02
C ASN A 385 1.59 -21.36 -2.77
N PHE A 386 1.15 -22.45 -3.38
CA PHE A 386 1.94 -23.66 -3.53
C PHE A 386 2.12 -23.97 -5.02
N LEU A 387 3.36 -23.95 -5.48
CA LEU A 387 3.73 -24.25 -6.87
C LEU A 387 4.40 -25.62 -6.92
N GLY A 388 3.78 -26.55 -7.64
CA GLY A 388 4.29 -27.90 -7.85
C GLY A 388 5.52 -27.93 -8.75
N GLN A 389 6.26 -29.03 -8.67
CA GLN A 389 7.47 -29.26 -9.42
C GLN A 389 7.22 -29.41 -10.93
N THR A 390 8.12 -28.84 -11.73
CA THR A 390 8.16 -29.00 -13.19
C THR A 390 8.87 -30.31 -13.59
N GLY A 391 8.67 -30.78 -14.81
CA GLY A 391 9.13 -32.09 -15.30
C GLY A 391 8.12 -33.23 -15.11
N ASN A 392 6.81 -32.95 -14.99
CA ASN A 392 5.75 -33.94 -14.75
C ASN A 392 5.95 -34.75 -13.45
N ILE A 393 6.33 -34.08 -12.36
CA ILE A 393 6.64 -34.72 -11.07
C ILE A 393 5.53 -34.43 -10.06
N ASP A 394 5.07 -35.48 -9.38
CA ASP A 394 4.18 -35.35 -8.24
C ASP A 394 4.89 -34.66 -7.08
N THR A 395 4.28 -33.62 -6.56
CA THR A 395 4.84 -32.81 -5.48
C THR A 395 3.91 -32.78 -4.29
N SER A 396 4.48 -32.87 -3.09
CA SER A 396 3.75 -32.72 -1.84
C SER A 396 4.40 -31.69 -0.94
N GLU A 397 3.55 -30.97 -0.22
CA GLU A 397 3.91 -30.11 0.91
C GLU A 397 3.00 -30.43 2.09
N THR A 398 3.56 -30.41 3.29
CA THR A 398 2.81 -30.50 4.54
C THR A 398 2.85 -29.15 5.25
N ILE A 399 1.72 -28.75 5.84
CA ILE A 399 1.61 -27.60 6.73
C ILE A 399 0.85 -28.01 8.00
N GLY A 400 1.02 -27.21 9.05
CA GLY A 400 0.27 -27.34 10.29
C GLY A 400 -1.20 -26.93 10.13
N VAL A 401 -1.77 -26.32 11.17
CA VAL A 401 -3.13 -25.77 11.08
C VAL A 401 -3.13 -24.58 10.12
N LEU A 402 -4.03 -24.60 9.14
CA LEU A 402 -4.34 -23.44 8.30
C LEU A 402 -5.44 -22.64 8.99
N THR A 403 -5.14 -21.38 9.34
CA THR A 403 -6.04 -20.51 10.10
C THR A 403 -6.44 -19.31 9.25
N LEU A 404 -7.74 -19.09 9.06
CA LEU A 404 -8.28 -17.89 8.44
C LEU A 404 -8.64 -16.87 9.52
N ALA A 405 -7.77 -15.88 9.75
CA ALA A 405 -7.90 -14.86 10.78
C ALA A 405 -8.37 -13.51 10.20
N GLY A 406 -8.81 -12.60 11.06
CA GLY A 406 -9.16 -11.23 10.66
C GLY A 406 -7.92 -10.37 10.42
N SER A 407 -8.02 -9.39 9.53
CA SER A 407 -6.94 -8.50 9.05
C SER A 407 -6.41 -7.44 10.03
N SER A 408 -7.10 -7.09 11.12
CA SER A 408 -6.70 -5.90 11.90
C SER A 408 -5.40 -6.09 12.69
N ALA A 409 -4.51 -5.11 12.53
CA ALA A 409 -3.29 -4.99 13.31
C ALA A 409 -3.52 -4.58 14.78
N THR A 410 -4.68 -4.00 15.11
CA THR A 410 -4.99 -3.48 16.45
C THR A 410 -5.90 -4.39 17.28
N GLY A 411 -6.31 -5.53 16.72
CA GLY A 411 -7.16 -6.51 17.38
C GLY A 411 -8.65 -6.15 17.28
N GLY A 412 -9.46 -7.16 16.97
CA GLY A 412 -10.91 -7.05 16.77
C GLY A 412 -11.41 -8.25 15.98
N THR A 413 -12.72 -8.53 16.00
CA THR A 413 -13.34 -9.57 15.17
C THR A 413 -13.48 -9.07 13.73
N THR A 414 -12.38 -8.78 13.04
CA THR A 414 -12.41 -8.25 11.66
C THR A 414 -12.59 -9.35 10.63
N GLY A 415 -13.04 -8.96 9.43
CA GLY A 415 -13.09 -9.85 8.27
C GLY A 415 -11.77 -9.93 7.54
N SER A 416 -11.71 -10.85 6.59
CA SER A 416 -10.66 -10.86 5.56
C SER A 416 -11.04 -11.81 4.43
N ALA A 417 -10.59 -11.55 3.22
CA ALA A 417 -10.62 -12.50 2.12
C ALA A 417 -9.23 -13.08 1.87
N ASN A 418 -9.13 -14.40 1.91
CA ASN A 418 -7.87 -15.11 1.72
C ASN A 418 -7.86 -15.87 0.40
N THR A 419 -6.69 -15.97 -0.23
CA THR A 419 -6.51 -16.82 -1.41
C THR A 419 -5.56 -17.95 -1.07
N ILE A 420 -5.97 -19.18 -1.38
CA ILE A 420 -5.11 -20.35 -1.28
C ILE A 420 -5.00 -20.93 -2.68
N ASN A 421 -3.84 -20.75 -3.29
CA ASN A 421 -3.58 -21.12 -4.66
C ASN A 421 -2.70 -22.37 -4.69
N ILE A 422 -3.16 -23.41 -5.37
CA ILE A 422 -2.39 -24.63 -5.59
C ILE A 422 -2.26 -24.85 -7.10
N ALA A 423 -1.03 -24.74 -7.58
CA ALA A 423 -0.70 -24.96 -8.97
C ALA A 423 0.14 -26.23 -9.10
N ARG A 424 -0.24 -27.12 -10.02
CA ARG A 424 0.66 -28.17 -10.49
C ARG A 424 1.74 -27.56 -11.40
N GLY A 425 2.95 -28.13 -11.39
CA GLY A 425 4.04 -27.61 -12.22
C GLY A 425 3.81 -27.84 -13.71
N ASP A 426 3.19 -28.97 -14.09
CA ASP A 426 2.89 -29.34 -15.48
C ASP A 426 1.54 -30.04 -15.64
N ALA A 427 1.19 -30.36 -16.89
CA ALA A 427 -0.09 -30.97 -17.25
C ALA A 427 -0.31 -32.40 -16.72
N THR A 428 0.76 -33.14 -16.39
CA THR A 428 0.68 -34.55 -15.96
C THR A 428 1.40 -34.80 -14.63
N GLY A 429 1.64 -33.77 -13.82
CA GLY A 429 2.09 -33.90 -12.44
C GLY A 429 1.02 -33.43 -11.46
N SER A 430 0.98 -33.97 -10.26
CA SER A 430 0.12 -33.50 -9.17
C SER A 430 0.84 -32.53 -8.22
N ALA A 431 0.06 -31.71 -7.52
CA ALA A 431 0.54 -30.87 -6.42
C ALA A 431 -0.41 -31.03 -5.23
N THR A 432 0.03 -31.73 -4.19
CA THR A 432 -0.79 -31.98 -2.98
C THR A 432 -0.27 -31.17 -1.79
N LEU A 433 -1.06 -30.21 -1.31
CA LEU A 433 -0.84 -29.55 -0.03
C LEU A 433 -1.65 -30.29 1.05
N THR A 434 -0.99 -30.72 2.12
CA THR A 434 -1.61 -31.38 3.27
C THR A 434 -1.57 -30.48 4.49
N ALA A 435 -2.72 -30.01 4.96
CA ALA A 435 -2.84 -29.24 6.19
C ALA A 435 -3.32 -30.11 7.35
N ALA A 436 -2.95 -29.75 8.58
CA ALA A 436 -3.43 -30.48 9.76
C ALA A 436 -4.95 -30.33 9.92
N ALA A 437 -5.44 -29.10 9.87
CA ALA A 437 -6.85 -28.74 9.97
C ALA A 437 -7.09 -27.36 9.31
N LEU A 438 -8.36 -27.03 9.08
CA LEU A 438 -8.80 -25.68 8.70
C LEU A 438 -9.53 -25.05 9.89
N THR A 439 -9.09 -23.88 10.33
CA THR A 439 -9.77 -23.08 11.36
C THR A 439 -10.12 -21.70 10.81
N ARG A 440 -11.18 -21.08 11.36
CA ARG A 440 -11.75 -19.84 10.83
C ARG A 440 -12.25 -18.93 11.94
N ASN A 441 -11.88 -17.65 11.87
CA ASN A 441 -12.53 -16.57 12.60
C ASN A 441 -13.80 -16.11 11.88
N ASN A 442 -14.81 -15.65 12.62
CA ASN A 442 -16.02 -15.13 12.00
C ASN A 442 -15.71 -13.92 11.10
N GLY A 443 -16.45 -13.80 9.99
CA GLY A 443 -16.24 -12.72 9.02
C GLY A 443 -15.16 -12.96 7.96
N THR A 444 -14.33 -13.99 8.09
CA THR A 444 -13.29 -14.29 7.09
C THR A 444 -13.82 -15.20 5.98
N THR A 445 -13.26 -15.08 4.78
CA THR A 445 -13.61 -15.87 3.58
C THR A 445 -12.34 -16.44 2.95
N ALA A 446 -12.51 -17.44 2.09
CA ALA A 446 -11.41 -18.02 1.32
C ALA A 446 -11.83 -18.34 -0.11
N ASN A 447 -10.99 -17.99 -1.07
CA ASN A 447 -11.07 -18.52 -2.43
C ASN A 447 -9.92 -19.50 -2.63
N PHE A 448 -10.26 -20.74 -2.92
CA PHE A 448 -9.29 -21.77 -3.27
C PHE A 448 -9.17 -21.81 -4.79
N THR A 449 -7.97 -21.58 -5.28
CA THR A 449 -7.73 -21.43 -6.71
C THR A 449 -6.79 -22.51 -7.24
N ASN A 450 -6.97 -22.82 -8.51
CA ASN A 450 -6.14 -23.76 -9.25
C ASN A 450 -5.95 -23.26 -10.69
N PRO A 451 -4.88 -22.49 -10.99
CA PRO A 451 -4.66 -21.93 -12.32
C PRO A 451 -4.50 -23.00 -13.41
N ALA A 452 -4.15 -24.24 -13.04
CA ALA A 452 -4.11 -25.39 -13.94
C ALA A 452 -4.64 -26.67 -13.25
N GLY A 453 -5.36 -27.50 -14.01
CA GLY A 453 -5.96 -28.75 -13.50
C GLY A 453 -7.33 -28.53 -12.86
N THR A 454 -7.80 -29.51 -12.08
CA THR A 454 -9.07 -29.44 -11.32
C THR A 454 -8.80 -29.73 -9.84
N LEU A 455 -9.09 -28.77 -8.96
CA LEU A 455 -8.80 -28.92 -7.53
C LEU A 455 -9.56 -30.11 -6.90
N GLY A 456 -8.84 -30.92 -6.12
CA GLY A 456 -9.43 -31.98 -5.28
C GLY A 456 -9.72 -33.28 -6.01
N THR A 457 -9.42 -33.39 -7.30
CA THR A 457 -9.55 -34.65 -8.03
C THR A 457 -8.27 -35.49 -7.86
N ILE A 458 -8.38 -36.80 -7.64
CA ILE A 458 -7.22 -37.71 -7.60
C ILE A 458 -6.54 -37.76 -9.00
N GLY A 459 -5.23 -38.02 -9.02
CA GLY A 459 -4.42 -38.08 -10.23
C GLY A 459 -3.64 -36.79 -10.47
N ASP A 460 -3.43 -36.42 -11.73
CA ASP A 460 -2.57 -35.31 -12.18
C ASP A 460 -3.19 -33.93 -11.90
N ASN A 461 -3.57 -33.65 -10.65
CA ASN A 461 -4.33 -32.47 -10.28
C ASN A 461 -3.77 -31.80 -9.02
N PRO A 462 -4.02 -30.50 -8.84
CA PRO A 462 -3.80 -29.83 -7.57
C PRO A 462 -4.79 -30.33 -6.52
N ARG A 463 -4.33 -30.49 -5.28
CA ARG A 463 -5.14 -31.00 -4.17
C ARG A 463 -4.79 -30.29 -2.87
N LEU A 464 -5.82 -29.89 -2.13
CA LEU A 464 -5.71 -29.50 -0.72
C LEU A 464 -6.40 -30.57 0.13
N VAL A 465 -5.66 -31.25 0.99
CA VAL A 465 -6.19 -32.27 1.89
C VAL A 465 -5.97 -31.89 3.34
N PHE A 466 -6.82 -32.41 4.22
CA PHE A 466 -6.73 -32.17 5.66
C PHE A 466 -6.62 -33.47 6.43
N THR A 467 -5.73 -33.53 7.42
CA THR A 467 -5.65 -34.69 8.32
C THR A 467 -6.89 -34.76 9.23
N SER A 468 -7.39 -33.60 9.65
CA SER A 468 -8.71 -33.42 10.25
C SER A 468 -9.59 -32.65 9.28
N ALA A 469 -10.56 -33.33 8.68
CA ALA A 469 -11.47 -32.73 7.70
C ALA A 469 -12.20 -31.50 8.27
N PRO A 470 -12.42 -30.45 7.46
CA PRO A 470 -13.22 -29.30 7.88
C PRO A 470 -14.68 -29.72 8.11
N THR A 471 -15.35 -29.06 9.06
CA THR A 471 -16.79 -29.23 9.27
C THR A 471 -17.55 -28.53 8.14
N LEU A 472 -18.42 -29.27 7.46
CA LEU A 472 -19.29 -28.76 6.42
C LEU A 472 -20.66 -28.41 7.00
N ASP A 473 -21.30 -27.39 6.46
CA ASP A 473 -22.70 -27.07 6.71
C ASP A 473 -23.53 -27.57 5.51
N ASP A 474 -24.23 -28.68 5.72
CA ASP A 474 -24.96 -29.43 4.68
C ASP A 474 -24.18 -29.60 3.38
N GLY A 475 -22.92 -30.03 3.52
CA GLY A 475 -22.04 -30.39 2.41
C GLY A 475 -21.23 -29.24 1.81
N ILE A 476 -21.34 -28.01 2.32
CA ILE A 476 -20.55 -26.87 1.84
C ILE A 476 -19.77 -26.15 2.95
N LEU A 477 -18.81 -25.34 2.54
CA LEU A 477 -18.22 -24.26 3.33
C LEU A 477 -18.75 -22.93 2.77
N ALA A 478 -19.81 -22.37 3.38
CA ALA A 478 -20.46 -21.15 2.86
C ALA A 478 -19.55 -19.91 2.81
N TYR A 479 -18.48 -19.90 3.60
CA TYR A 479 -17.47 -18.84 3.59
C TYR A 479 -16.38 -19.02 2.52
N ALA A 480 -16.43 -20.10 1.74
CA ALA A 480 -15.38 -20.45 0.81
C ALA A 480 -15.88 -20.81 -0.58
N THR A 481 -15.06 -20.50 -1.58
CA THR A 481 -15.32 -20.80 -2.99
C THR A 481 -14.15 -21.52 -3.64
N ILE A 482 -14.43 -22.20 -4.76
CA ILE A 482 -13.42 -22.73 -5.68
C ILE A 482 -13.41 -21.84 -6.93
N ASN A 483 -12.28 -21.20 -7.23
CA ASN A 483 -12.09 -20.25 -8.34
C ASN A 483 -13.17 -19.15 -8.42
N GLY A 484 -13.85 -18.84 -7.31
CA GLY A 484 -15.01 -17.95 -7.30
C GLY A 484 -16.24 -18.45 -8.09
N THR A 485 -16.28 -19.70 -8.56
CA THR A 485 -17.39 -20.21 -9.40
C THR A 485 -18.41 -21.03 -8.64
N ASP A 486 -17.99 -21.70 -7.56
CA ASP A 486 -18.79 -22.63 -6.77
C ASP A 486 -18.43 -22.53 -5.29
N PHE A 487 -19.37 -22.88 -4.40
CA PHE A 487 -19.04 -23.11 -2.99
C PHE A 487 -18.05 -24.27 -2.88
N ALA A 488 -17.13 -24.15 -1.93
CA ALA A 488 -16.21 -25.23 -1.61
C ALA A 488 -16.91 -26.36 -0.85
N THR A 489 -16.53 -27.60 -1.13
CA THR A 489 -16.87 -28.80 -0.37
C THR A 489 -15.61 -29.60 -0.07
N TYR A 490 -15.74 -30.63 0.75
CA TYR A 490 -14.66 -31.57 1.04
C TYR A 490 -15.18 -33.00 0.89
N THR A 491 -14.60 -33.75 -0.05
CA THR A 491 -15.01 -35.12 -0.34
C THR A 491 -13.98 -36.13 0.16
N THR A 492 -14.47 -37.26 0.66
CA THR A 492 -13.66 -38.44 0.97
C THR A 492 -14.19 -39.60 0.15
N VAL A 493 -13.41 -40.13 -0.81
CA VAL A 493 -13.80 -41.35 -1.51
C VAL A 493 -13.59 -42.55 -0.59
N ASN A 494 -14.64 -43.36 -0.47
CA ASN A 494 -14.67 -44.65 0.23
C ASN A 494 -14.25 -44.64 1.70
N SER A 495 -14.22 -43.49 2.38
CA SER A 495 -13.73 -43.38 3.78
C SER A 495 -12.28 -43.81 4.00
N VAL A 496 -11.45 -43.91 2.93
CA VAL A 496 -10.04 -44.36 3.03
C VAL A 496 -9.05 -43.38 2.41
N THR A 497 -9.43 -42.65 1.35
CA THR A 497 -8.57 -41.62 0.72
C THR A 497 -9.35 -40.31 0.60
N PRO A 498 -8.89 -39.22 1.25
CA PRO A 498 -9.47 -37.90 1.02
C PRO A 498 -9.22 -37.48 -0.43
N ASP A 499 -10.26 -37.12 -1.17
CA ASP A 499 -10.10 -36.54 -2.52
C ASP A 499 -9.46 -35.14 -2.40
N GLY A 500 -9.94 -34.41 -1.40
CA GLY A 500 -9.50 -33.07 -1.04
C GLY A 500 -10.64 -32.07 -1.14
N LEU A 501 -10.29 -30.80 -0.98
CA LEU A 501 -11.20 -29.70 -1.20
C LEU A 501 -11.56 -29.62 -2.70
N SER A 502 -12.86 -29.49 -3.01
CA SER A 502 -13.37 -29.48 -4.39
C SER A 502 -14.61 -28.59 -4.52
N ALA A 503 -15.09 -28.39 -5.75
CA ALA A 503 -16.30 -27.60 -6.02
C ALA A 503 -17.56 -28.40 -5.68
N TYR A 504 -18.51 -27.80 -4.95
CA TYR A 504 -19.78 -28.44 -4.64
C TYR A 504 -20.63 -28.58 -5.91
N THR A 505 -21.23 -29.75 -6.11
CA THR A 505 -22.06 -30.07 -7.30
C THR A 505 -23.48 -30.51 -6.97
N GLY A 506 -23.79 -30.76 -5.69
CA GLY A 506 -25.08 -31.29 -5.24
C GLY A 506 -26.22 -30.26 -5.14
N TYR A 507 -26.26 -29.25 -6.01
CA TYR A 507 -27.25 -28.18 -5.92
C TYR A 507 -28.66 -28.64 -6.33
N LEU A 508 -29.67 -28.08 -5.68
CA LEU A 508 -31.06 -28.15 -6.11
C LEU A 508 -31.32 -27.09 -7.18
N THR A 509 -31.47 -27.52 -8.43
CA THR A 509 -31.61 -26.62 -9.60
C THR A 509 -33.05 -26.32 -10.01
N GLY A 510 -34.03 -26.96 -9.35
CA GLY A 510 -35.45 -26.80 -9.59
C GLY A 510 -36.04 -25.51 -9.00
N ALA A 511 -37.36 -25.34 -9.18
CA ALA A 511 -38.09 -24.18 -8.68
C ALA A 511 -38.18 -24.14 -7.14
N GLN A 512 -38.43 -22.95 -6.60
CA GLN A 512 -38.51 -22.68 -5.16
C GLN A 512 -39.53 -23.53 -4.39
N THR A 513 -40.47 -24.18 -5.06
CA THR A 513 -41.41 -25.11 -4.41
C THR A 513 -40.72 -26.36 -3.88
N GLY A 514 -39.51 -26.67 -4.37
CA GLY A 514 -38.65 -27.73 -3.86
C GLY A 514 -37.77 -27.31 -2.67
N TRP A 515 -37.68 -26.02 -2.36
CA TRP A 515 -36.87 -25.46 -1.27
C TRP A 515 -37.59 -25.64 0.07
N THR A 516 -37.65 -26.88 0.55
CA THR A 516 -38.60 -27.27 1.61
C THR A 516 -37.92 -27.62 2.92
N ILE A 517 -36.61 -27.86 2.88
CA ILE A 517 -35.84 -28.27 4.05
C ILE A 517 -34.60 -27.42 4.19
N THR A 518 -34.10 -27.40 5.42
CA THR A 518 -33.07 -26.47 5.81
C THR A 518 -31.69 -26.84 5.22
N SER A 519 -31.50 -28.09 4.78
CA SER A 519 -30.29 -28.59 4.13
C SER A 519 -30.21 -28.35 2.61
N ASP A 520 -31.19 -27.66 2.02
CA ASP A 520 -31.21 -27.44 0.57
C ASP A 520 -30.14 -26.42 0.15
N ASN A 521 -29.18 -26.81 -0.68
CA ASN A 521 -28.27 -25.87 -1.37
C ASN A 521 -28.88 -25.53 -2.73
N ALA A 522 -29.53 -24.36 -2.87
CA ALA A 522 -30.27 -24.02 -4.09
C ALA A 522 -29.37 -23.37 -5.16
N ALA A 523 -29.54 -23.77 -6.42
CA ALA A 523 -28.95 -23.11 -7.59
C ALA A 523 -29.96 -23.08 -8.75
N PRO A 524 -31.03 -22.28 -8.65
CA PRO A 524 -32.13 -22.30 -9.62
C PRO A 524 -31.63 -21.97 -11.04
N ALA A 525 -32.17 -22.69 -12.04
CA ALA A 525 -31.82 -22.47 -13.44
C ALA A 525 -32.64 -21.35 -14.14
N ALA A 526 -33.59 -20.73 -13.43
CA ALA A 526 -34.47 -19.68 -13.92
C ALA A 526 -34.89 -18.78 -12.76
N ASP A 527 -35.47 -17.62 -13.08
CA ASP A 527 -35.99 -16.69 -12.07
C ASP A 527 -37.01 -17.36 -11.15
N GLN A 528 -36.97 -16.95 -9.89
CA GLN A 528 -37.83 -17.48 -8.84
C GLN A 528 -38.77 -16.41 -8.32
N THR A 529 -40.01 -16.80 -8.03
CA THR A 529 -40.94 -16.03 -7.21
C THR A 529 -41.42 -16.91 -6.06
N LEU A 530 -41.15 -16.51 -4.83
CA LEU A 530 -41.53 -17.26 -3.65
C LEU A 530 -43.06 -17.27 -3.49
N THR A 531 -43.60 -18.43 -3.15
CA THR A 531 -45.04 -18.62 -2.87
C THR A 531 -45.34 -18.85 -1.38
N GLY A 532 -44.31 -18.74 -0.54
CA GLY A 532 -44.37 -18.86 0.91
C GLY A 532 -42.99 -18.64 1.51
N VAL A 533 -42.90 -18.68 2.84
CA VAL A 533 -41.62 -18.65 3.55
C VAL A 533 -40.75 -19.83 3.10
N ARG A 534 -39.45 -19.59 2.91
CA ARG A 534 -38.47 -20.62 2.56
C ARG A 534 -37.30 -20.59 3.53
N THR A 535 -36.85 -21.77 3.93
CA THR A 535 -35.61 -21.96 4.69
C THR A 535 -34.79 -22.97 3.93
N ILE A 536 -33.60 -22.57 3.51
CA ILE A 536 -32.63 -23.37 2.76
C ILE A 536 -31.25 -23.21 3.40
N ASN A 537 -30.28 -24.01 2.98
CA ASN A 537 -28.93 -23.91 3.50
C ASN A 537 -28.17 -22.74 2.86
N SER A 538 -28.15 -22.68 1.53
CA SER A 538 -27.42 -21.67 0.75
C SER A 538 -28.08 -21.41 -0.61
N LEU A 539 -27.66 -20.32 -1.27
CA LEU A 539 -28.15 -19.93 -2.59
C LEU A 539 -26.99 -19.59 -3.53
N LYS A 540 -26.94 -20.24 -4.69
CA LYS A 540 -26.09 -19.86 -5.82
C LYS A 540 -26.94 -19.27 -6.94
N LEU A 541 -26.59 -18.08 -7.40
CA LEU A 541 -27.22 -17.41 -8.53
C LEU A 541 -26.24 -17.32 -9.70
N ALA A 542 -26.63 -17.90 -10.83
CA ALA A 542 -25.92 -17.72 -12.09
C ALA A 542 -26.34 -16.41 -12.77
N SER A 543 -25.71 -16.12 -13.91
CA SER A 543 -25.91 -14.88 -14.67
C SER A 543 -27.39 -14.58 -14.94
N GLY A 544 -27.89 -13.45 -14.41
CA GLY A 544 -29.25 -12.96 -14.69
C GLY A 544 -30.38 -13.71 -14.00
N ILE A 545 -30.11 -14.55 -13.00
CA ILE A 545 -31.15 -15.24 -12.23
C ILE A 545 -31.59 -14.42 -11.02
N ASP A 546 -32.88 -14.08 -11.00
CA ASP A 546 -33.50 -13.28 -9.94
C ASP A 546 -34.33 -14.13 -8.95
N VAL A 547 -34.44 -13.65 -7.71
CA VAL A 547 -35.31 -14.20 -6.67
C VAL A 547 -36.22 -13.11 -6.12
N ALA A 548 -37.47 -13.11 -6.57
CA ALA A 548 -38.54 -12.28 -6.01
C ALA A 548 -39.16 -12.98 -4.79
N GLN A 549 -38.99 -12.39 -3.60
CA GLN A 549 -39.48 -12.94 -2.35
C GLN A 549 -40.97 -12.70 -2.11
N ALA A 550 -41.60 -11.78 -2.85
CA ALA A 550 -43.05 -11.53 -2.82
C ALA A 550 -43.64 -11.34 -1.40
N GLY A 551 -42.90 -10.64 -0.53
CA GLY A 551 -43.27 -10.37 0.86
C GLY A 551 -42.92 -11.48 1.85
N PHE A 552 -42.42 -12.62 1.39
CA PHE A 552 -42.01 -13.73 2.24
C PHE A 552 -40.56 -13.60 2.72
N ALA A 553 -40.23 -14.36 3.76
CA ALA A 553 -38.86 -14.50 4.24
C ALA A 553 -38.13 -15.64 3.49
N LEU A 554 -36.90 -15.37 3.08
CA LEU A 554 -35.90 -16.36 2.70
C LEU A 554 -34.85 -16.45 3.81
N THR A 555 -34.76 -17.60 4.46
CA THR A 555 -33.78 -17.88 5.52
C THR A 555 -32.68 -18.78 4.97
N LEU A 556 -31.42 -18.38 5.15
CA LEU A 556 -30.23 -19.14 4.75
C LEU A 556 -29.51 -19.68 6.00
N GLN A 557 -29.49 -20.99 6.22
CA GLN A 557 -28.88 -21.56 7.43
C GLN A 557 -27.38 -21.31 7.52
N SER A 558 -26.65 -21.62 6.44
CA SER A 558 -25.21 -21.35 6.38
C SER A 558 -24.86 -19.87 6.18
N GLY A 559 -25.86 -19.06 5.84
CA GLY A 559 -25.68 -17.65 5.45
C GLY A 559 -25.10 -17.44 4.05
N GLY A 560 -24.75 -18.51 3.33
CA GLY A 560 -24.05 -18.42 2.04
C GLY A 560 -24.91 -18.00 0.86
N ILE A 561 -24.50 -16.93 0.19
CA ILE A 561 -24.94 -16.55 -1.17
C ILE A 561 -23.72 -16.48 -2.09
N LEU A 562 -23.80 -17.10 -3.26
CA LEU A 562 -22.79 -17.00 -4.31
C LEU A 562 -23.42 -16.49 -5.60
N SER A 563 -23.01 -15.32 -6.06
CA SER A 563 -23.43 -14.74 -7.33
C SER A 563 -22.29 -14.76 -8.35
N THR A 564 -22.56 -15.32 -9.53
CA THR A 564 -21.58 -15.42 -10.63
C THR A 564 -22.20 -15.03 -11.97
N GLY A 565 -21.36 -14.68 -12.95
CA GLY A 565 -21.79 -14.40 -14.33
C GLY A 565 -21.70 -12.94 -14.75
N GLY A 566 -22.28 -12.62 -15.91
CA GLY A 566 -22.09 -11.32 -16.58
C GLY A 566 -23.30 -10.39 -16.56
N ILE A 567 -24.45 -10.86 -16.07
CA ILE A 567 -25.71 -10.12 -15.98
C ILE A 567 -26.09 -9.99 -14.52
N ALA A 568 -26.63 -8.82 -14.15
CA ALA A 568 -27.03 -8.52 -12.77
C ALA A 568 -28.03 -9.55 -12.23
N THR A 569 -27.94 -9.84 -10.94
CA THR A 569 -28.84 -10.76 -10.21
C THR A 569 -29.47 -10.03 -9.03
N THR A 570 -30.75 -10.30 -8.75
CA THR A 570 -31.52 -9.54 -7.76
C THR A 570 -32.24 -10.45 -6.77
N ILE A 571 -32.07 -10.18 -5.46
CA ILE A 571 -32.93 -10.74 -4.39
C ILE A 571 -33.80 -9.62 -3.83
N SER A 572 -35.12 -9.69 -4.05
CA SER A 572 -36.01 -8.54 -3.86
C SER A 572 -37.32 -8.82 -3.17
N GLY A 573 -37.90 -7.76 -2.59
CA GLY A 573 -39.32 -7.69 -2.28
C GLY A 573 -39.76 -8.47 -1.03
N GLY A 574 -38.87 -8.79 -0.10
CA GLY A 574 -39.20 -9.47 1.15
C GLY A 574 -38.13 -9.33 2.22
N ILE A 575 -37.96 -10.36 3.04
CA ILE A 575 -36.95 -10.43 4.11
C ILE A 575 -35.88 -11.45 3.72
N LEU A 576 -34.61 -11.06 3.84
CA LEU A 576 -33.48 -11.98 3.77
C LEU A 576 -32.83 -12.04 5.16
N THR A 577 -32.68 -13.25 5.69
CA THR A 577 -32.16 -13.50 7.04
C THR A 577 -31.42 -14.83 7.10
N THR A 578 -30.79 -15.14 8.22
CA THR A 578 -30.02 -16.37 8.44
C THR A 578 -30.60 -17.23 9.55
N GLY A 579 -30.09 -18.45 9.70
CA GLY A 579 -30.24 -19.23 10.93
C GLY A 579 -29.58 -18.56 12.16
N THR A 580 -29.59 -19.26 13.30
CA THR A 580 -29.28 -18.66 14.62
C THR A 580 -27.79 -18.45 14.94
N ALA A 581 -26.83 -18.67 14.03
CA ALA A 581 -25.40 -18.63 14.39
C ALA A 581 -24.39 -18.23 13.28
N THR A 582 -24.81 -17.64 12.16
CA THR A 582 -23.94 -17.38 11.00
C THR A 582 -24.21 -16.02 10.35
N ASP A 583 -23.14 -15.28 10.02
CA ASP A 583 -23.24 -14.07 9.19
C ASP A 583 -23.79 -14.41 7.80
N ILE A 584 -24.48 -13.46 7.15
CA ILE A 584 -24.76 -13.57 5.71
C ILE A 584 -23.42 -13.36 4.99
N VAL A 585 -22.97 -14.35 4.23
CA VAL A 585 -21.77 -14.26 3.41
C VAL A 585 -22.16 -14.22 1.95
N ILE A 586 -22.02 -13.05 1.32
CA ILE A 586 -22.33 -12.83 -0.09
C ILE A 586 -21.02 -12.75 -0.87
N HIS A 587 -20.76 -13.80 -1.65
CA HIS A 587 -19.67 -13.85 -2.63
C HIS A 587 -20.17 -13.30 -3.96
N THR A 588 -19.59 -12.21 -4.43
CA THR A 588 -19.91 -11.61 -5.73
C THR A 588 -18.70 -11.74 -6.65
N TYR A 589 -18.75 -12.71 -7.55
CA TYR A 589 -17.77 -12.88 -8.64
C TYR A 589 -18.39 -12.57 -10.01
N ASN A 590 -19.56 -11.92 -10.01
CA ASN A 590 -20.17 -11.38 -11.20
C ASN A 590 -19.47 -10.09 -11.66
N THR A 591 -19.44 -9.87 -12.96
CA THR A 591 -18.93 -8.63 -13.55
C THR A 591 -19.98 -7.51 -13.59
N ALA A 592 -21.25 -7.86 -13.37
CA ALA A 592 -22.37 -6.94 -13.16
C ALA A 592 -22.77 -6.90 -11.68
N ASP A 593 -23.72 -6.06 -11.29
CA ASP A 593 -24.17 -5.93 -9.89
C ASP A 593 -24.91 -7.18 -9.37
N THR A 594 -24.64 -7.58 -8.12
CA THR A 594 -25.60 -8.31 -7.30
C THR A 594 -26.42 -7.31 -6.50
N VAL A 595 -27.73 -7.33 -6.66
CA VAL A 595 -28.63 -6.38 -6.00
C VAL A 595 -29.45 -7.10 -4.92
N VAL A 596 -29.41 -6.59 -3.69
CA VAL A 596 -30.30 -7.03 -2.62
C VAL A 596 -31.17 -5.85 -2.21
N SER A 597 -32.45 -5.89 -2.60
CA SER A 597 -33.46 -4.90 -2.19
C SER A 597 -34.37 -5.37 -1.06
N SER A 598 -34.08 -6.57 -0.54
CA SER A 598 -34.75 -7.18 0.61
C SER A 598 -34.36 -6.46 1.91
N ILE A 599 -35.21 -6.58 2.94
CA ILE A 599 -34.83 -6.15 4.29
C ILE A 599 -33.89 -7.20 4.87
N LEU A 600 -32.66 -6.79 5.18
CA LEU A 600 -31.73 -7.59 5.98
C LEU A 600 -32.06 -7.42 7.46
N THR A 601 -32.18 -8.51 8.22
CA THR A 601 -32.60 -8.50 9.63
C THR A 601 -31.96 -9.63 10.44
N GLY A 602 -31.97 -9.50 11.76
CA GLY A 602 -31.41 -10.48 12.71
C GLY A 602 -30.18 -9.97 13.45
N SER A 603 -29.55 -10.81 14.25
CA SER A 603 -28.37 -10.43 15.05
C SER A 603 -27.04 -10.65 14.32
N ASN A 604 -27.04 -11.35 13.19
CA ASN A 604 -25.82 -11.75 12.50
C ASN A 604 -25.37 -10.66 11.51
N GLY A 605 -24.08 -10.68 11.19
CA GLY A 605 -23.45 -9.68 10.33
C GLY A 605 -23.66 -9.93 8.84
N LEU A 606 -23.09 -9.03 8.04
CA LEU A 606 -22.99 -9.12 6.59
C LEU A 606 -21.52 -9.17 6.19
N VAL A 607 -21.15 -10.15 5.37
CA VAL A 607 -19.82 -10.27 4.78
C VAL A 607 -19.96 -10.18 3.27
N LYS A 608 -19.33 -9.18 2.68
CA LYS A 608 -19.17 -9.01 1.25
C LYS A 608 -17.77 -9.47 0.86
N SER A 609 -17.69 -10.45 -0.05
CA SER A 609 -16.44 -10.99 -0.61
C SER A 609 -16.54 -11.13 -2.13
N GLY A 610 -15.42 -11.35 -2.81
CA GLY A 610 -15.36 -11.43 -4.27
C GLY A 610 -15.28 -10.06 -4.92
N SER A 611 -14.55 -9.97 -6.04
CA SER A 611 -14.19 -8.71 -6.71
C SER A 611 -15.37 -7.92 -7.30
N GLY A 612 -16.55 -8.53 -7.43
CA GLY A 612 -17.76 -7.90 -7.96
C GLY A 612 -18.39 -6.87 -7.01
N THR A 613 -19.52 -6.34 -7.45
CA THR A 613 -20.28 -5.31 -6.73
C THR A 613 -21.53 -5.91 -6.07
N LEU A 614 -21.74 -5.60 -4.79
CA LEU A 614 -23.00 -5.83 -4.08
C LEU A 614 -23.69 -4.50 -3.83
N THR A 615 -24.94 -4.37 -4.27
CA THR A 615 -25.76 -3.18 -4.05
C THR A 615 -26.90 -3.47 -3.08
N LEU A 616 -26.87 -2.84 -1.91
CA LEU A 616 -27.99 -2.83 -0.96
C LEU A 616 -28.95 -1.71 -1.34
N SER A 617 -30.16 -2.07 -1.79
CA SER A 617 -31.16 -1.13 -2.28
C SER A 617 -32.53 -1.36 -1.62
N GLY A 618 -33.59 -0.88 -2.25
CA GLY A 618 -34.96 -0.93 -1.73
C GLY A 618 -35.30 0.26 -0.83
N ALA A 619 -36.59 0.38 -0.50
CA ALA A 619 -37.11 1.55 0.23
C ALA A 619 -37.12 1.40 1.75
N SER A 620 -37.07 0.17 2.26
CA SER A 620 -37.09 -0.09 3.70
C SER A 620 -35.68 -0.21 4.26
N ALA A 621 -35.46 0.37 5.44
CA ALA A 621 -34.20 0.26 6.17
C ALA A 621 -33.90 -1.21 6.53
N ASN A 622 -32.62 -1.55 6.56
CA ASN A 622 -32.16 -2.79 7.16
C ASN A 622 -32.22 -2.69 8.69
N THR A 623 -32.34 -3.82 9.38
CA THR A 623 -32.49 -3.89 10.85
C THR A 623 -31.59 -4.94 11.50
N TYR A 624 -30.60 -5.45 10.78
CA TYR A 624 -29.61 -6.35 11.36
C TYR A 624 -28.64 -5.57 12.26
N THR A 625 -28.18 -6.19 13.33
CA THR A 625 -27.29 -5.55 14.32
C THR A 625 -25.88 -6.11 14.31
N GLY A 626 -25.60 -7.10 13.46
CA GLY A 626 -24.26 -7.66 13.34
C GLY A 626 -23.35 -6.81 12.46
N ILE A 627 -22.04 -7.03 12.59
CA ILE A 627 -21.00 -6.28 11.88
C ILE A 627 -21.08 -6.50 10.37
N THR A 628 -20.99 -5.41 9.60
CA THR A 628 -20.77 -5.44 8.16
C THR A 628 -19.28 -5.44 7.83
N ARG A 629 -18.87 -6.30 6.90
CA ARG A 629 -17.49 -6.46 6.45
C ARG A 629 -17.43 -6.44 4.94
N VAL A 630 -16.71 -5.49 4.37
CA VAL A 630 -16.39 -5.43 2.94
C VAL A 630 -14.98 -5.96 2.78
N ASN A 631 -14.84 -7.28 2.62
CA ASN A 631 -13.53 -7.92 2.53
C ASN A 631 -12.91 -7.82 1.14
N GLU A 632 -13.75 -7.75 0.09
CA GLU A 632 -13.32 -7.68 -1.31
C GLU A 632 -14.35 -6.92 -2.16
N GLY A 633 -13.85 -6.14 -3.12
CA GLY A 633 -14.66 -5.50 -4.15
C GLY A 633 -15.47 -4.32 -3.64
N THR A 634 -16.65 -4.09 -4.20
CA THR A 634 -17.48 -2.91 -3.87
C THR A 634 -18.77 -3.28 -3.16
N LEU A 635 -19.06 -2.63 -2.04
CA LEU A 635 -20.39 -2.56 -1.42
C LEU A 635 -21.01 -1.18 -1.70
N VAL A 636 -22.17 -1.16 -2.33
CA VAL A 636 -22.92 0.05 -2.66
C VAL A 636 -24.13 0.16 -1.74
N LEU A 637 -24.26 1.31 -1.09
CA LEU A 637 -25.42 1.66 -0.28
C LEU A 637 -26.34 2.59 -1.08
N GLY A 638 -27.44 2.05 -1.58
CA GLY A 638 -28.36 2.72 -2.50
C GLY A 638 -29.82 2.53 -2.13
N LYS A 639 -30.15 2.53 -0.83
CA LYS A 639 -31.55 2.59 -0.40
C LYS A 639 -32.14 3.95 -0.76
N SER A 640 -33.41 3.98 -1.16
CA SER A 640 -34.05 5.25 -1.50
C SER A 640 -34.16 6.16 -0.28
N ALA A 641 -34.03 7.49 -0.48
CA ALA A 641 -33.86 8.52 0.56
C ALA A 641 -34.70 8.28 1.83
N GLY A 642 -34.01 8.15 2.96
CA GLY A 642 -34.55 7.86 4.30
C GLY A 642 -34.41 6.40 4.75
N GLY A 643 -33.96 5.49 3.87
CA GLY A 643 -33.65 4.11 4.23
C GLY A 643 -32.19 3.94 4.66
N VAL A 644 -31.96 3.51 5.91
CA VAL A 644 -30.62 3.16 6.42
C VAL A 644 -30.21 1.77 5.92
N ALA A 645 -29.07 1.69 5.23
CA ALA A 645 -28.51 0.45 4.69
C ALA A 645 -27.64 -0.29 5.72
N ILE A 646 -26.88 0.44 6.53
CA ILE A 646 -26.08 -0.08 7.63
C ILE A 646 -26.66 0.45 8.95
N ALA A 647 -27.33 -0.42 9.69
CA ALA A 647 -28.09 -0.02 10.88
C ALA A 647 -27.23 0.12 12.15
N GLY A 648 -26.12 -0.62 12.25
CA GLY A 648 -25.34 -0.71 13.49
C GLY A 648 -26.04 -1.50 14.59
N ASP A 649 -25.39 -1.62 15.75
CA ASP A 649 -25.91 -2.35 16.90
C ASP A 649 -26.64 -1.48 17.94
N GLY A 650 -26.73 -0.17 17.73
CA GLY A 650 -27.31 0.77 18.71
C GLY A 650 -26.30 1.39 19.68
N SER A 651 -25.01 1.06 19.57
CA SER A 651 -23.95 1.44 20.52
C SER A 651 -22.76 2.11 19.82
N PRO A 652 -22.41 3.36 20.21
CA PRO A 652 -21.23 4.04 19.67
C PRO A 652 -19.90 3.47 20.21
N SER A 653 -19.93 2.43 21.05
CA SER A 653 -18.73 1.82 21.66
C SER A 653 -18.24 0.55 20.96
N SER A 654 -18.99 0.07 19.98
CA SER A 654 -18.72 -1.17 19.22
C SER A 654 -18.48 -0.83 17.76
N THR A 655 -17.59 -1.56 17.08
CA THR A 655 -17.38 -1.38 15.64
C THR A 655 -18.47 -2.09 14.85
N ASP A 656 -19.12 -1.39 13.91
CA ASP A 656 -20.22 -1.94 13.11
C ASP A 656 -19.83 -2.21 11.66
N LEU A 657 -18.82 -1.52 11.12
CA LEU A 657 -18.46 -1.59 9.71
C LEU A 657 -16.95 -1.61 9.49
N PHE A 658 -16.46 -2.66 8.84
CA PHE A 658 -15.10 -2.74 8.31
C PHE A 658 -15.13 -2.68 6.79
N VAL A 659 -14.29 -1.81 6.21
CA VAL A 659 -14.05 -1.73 4.78
C VAL A 659 -12.58 -2.05 4.52
N GLY A 660 -12.37 -3.11 3.77
CA GLY A 660 -11.08 -3.63 3.39
C GLY A 660 -10.47 -4.61 4.38
N ASP A 661 -9.48 -5.33 3.87
CA ASP A 661 -8.72 -6.33 4.62
C ASP A 661 -7.19 -6.18 4.46
N GLY A 662 -6.78 -5.05 3.88
CA GLY A 662 -5.41 -4.75 3.52
C GLY A 662 -4.92 -5.38 2.21
N ARG A 663 -5.79 -6.04 1.42
CA ARG A 663 -5.46 -6.64 0.13
C ARG A 663 -6.39 -6.13 -0.99
N GLY A 664 -5.80 -5.61 -2.06
CA GLY A 664 -6.58 -5.07 -3.17
C GLY A 664 -7.33 -3.80 -2.79
N ILE A 665 -8.24 -3.37 -3.66
CA ILE A 665 -9.06 -2.18 -3.43
C ILE A 665 -10.45 -2.61 -2.98
N ASP A 666 -10.84 -2.14 -1.80
CA ASP A 666 -12.13 -2.43 -1.18
C ASP A 666 -12.90 -1.14 -1.00
N THR A 667 -14.11 -1.09 -1.56
CA THR A 667 -14.86 0.17 -1.66
C THR A 667 -16.20 0.05 -0.97
N LEU A 668 -16.48 1.00 -0.07
CA LEU A 668 -17.83 1.33 0.36
C LEU A 668 -18.29 2.58 -0.41
N ARG A 669 -19.36 2.46 -1.18
CA ARG A 669 -19.89 3.54 -2.02
C ARG A 669 -21.28 3.98 -1.57
N LEU A 670 -21.47 5.29 -1.42
CA LEU A 670 -22.74 5.90 -1.05
C LEU A 670 -23.47 6.44 -2.29
N ASP A 671 -24.58 5.82 -2.66
CA ASP A 671 -25.40 6.26 -3.80
C ASP A 671 -26.63 7.10 -3.37
N ALA A 672 -26.87 7.22 -2.06
CA ALA A 672 -27.89 8.07 -1.47
C ALA A 672 -27.39 8.70 -0.15
N ASN A 673 -28.13 9.68 0.38
CA ASN A 673 -27.83 10.31 1.68
C ASN A 673 -28.28 9.42 2.85
N GLU A 674 -27.64 9.60 4.00
CA GLU A 674 -27.99 9.01 5.29
C GLU A 674 -28.15 7.47 5.20
N GLN A 675 -27.16 6.82 4.58
CA GLN A 675 -27.17 5.37 4.36
C GLN A 675 -26.61 4.57 5.54
N ILE A 676 -25.84 5.21 6.40
CA ILE A 676 -25.22 4.66 7.59
C ILE A 676 -25.87 5.32 8.81
N ALA A 677 -26.19 4.55 9.84
CA ALA A 677 -26.78 5.10 11.06
C ALA A 677 -25.76 5.98 11.84
N ASN A 678 -26.28 6.97 12.58
CA ASN A 678 -25.44 7.98 13.24
C ASN A 678 -24.55 7.44 14.37
N ASP A 679 -24.86 6.26 14.91
CA ASP A 679 -24.11 5.56 15.95
C ASP A 679 -23.06 4.59 15.40
N VAL A 680 -23.00 4.41 14.07
CA VAL A 680 -22.09 3.46 13.44
C VAL A 680 -20.64 3.91 13.51
N ASN A 681 -19.78 2.98 13.88
CA ASN A 681 -18.33 3.09 13.78
C ASN A 681 -17.79 2.42 12.51
N VAL A 682 -17.12 3.20 11.67
CA VAL A 682 -16.53 2.77 10.39
C VAL A 682 -15.01 2.67 10.52
N VAL A 683 -14.45 1.54 10.09
CA VAL A 683 -13.00 1.34 9.98
C VAL A 683 -12.64 1.10 8.53
N LEU A 684 -11.74 1.92 7.97
CA LEU A 684 -11.09 1.66 6.69
C LEU A 684 -9.75 0.96 6.95
N GLN A 685 -9.56 -0.21 6.36
CA GLN A 685 -8.40 -1.10 6.56
C GLN A 685 -7.68 -1.31 5.23
N GLY A 686 -6.84 -0.34 4.87
CA GLY A 686 -5.94 -0.42 3.72
C GLY A 686 -4.71 -1.26 4.00
N GLY A 687 -3.91 -1.50 2.96
CA GLY A 687 -2.61 -2.16 3.08
C GLY A 687 -1.55 -1.25 3.70
N ALA A 688 -0.28 -1.68 3.63
CA ALA A 688 0.83 -0.83 4.06
C ALA A 688 0.87 0.51 3.30
N VAL A 689 1.21 1.60 4.00
CA VAL A 689 1.39 2.93 3.38
C VAL A 689 2.43 2.86 2.26
N GLY A 690 2.11 3.46 1.11
CA GLY A 690 2.94 3.41 -0.09
C GLY A 690 2.65 2.23 -1.04
N ASN A 691 1.77 1.30 -0.67
CA ASN A 691 1.22 0.32 -1.59
C ASN A 691 -0.13 0.80 -2.13
N ASP A 692 -0.13 1.37 -3.34
CA ASP A 692 -1.35 1.91 -3.93
C ASP A 692 -2.31 0.84 -4.48
N ALA A 693 -1.86 -0.41 -4.59
CA ALA A 693 -2.72 -1.52 -5.01
C ALA A 693 -3.63 -2.03 -3.88
N ASN A 694 -3.32 -1.70 -2.61
CA ASN A 694 -4.02 -2.19 -1.44
C ASN A 694 -4.65 -1.02 -0.65
N LYS A 695 -5.89 -0.64 -0.96
CA LYS A 695 -6.57 0.52 -0.36
C LYS A 695 -7.98 0.17 0.11
N ALA A 696 -8.37 0.73 1.25
CA ALA A 696 -9.77 0.83 1.63
C ALA A 696 -10.32 2.21 1.23
N VAL A 697 -11.49 2.25 0.60
CA VAL A 697 -12.07 3.45 0.00
C VAL A 697 -13.48 3.68 0.53
N LEU A 698 -13.71 4.88 1.06
CA LEU A 698 -15.05 5.43 1.28
C LEU A 698 -15.37 6.41 0.14
N ASP A 699 -16.24 6.02 -0.78
CA ASP A 699 -16.72 6.85 -1.91
C ASP A 699 -18.05 7.50 -1.55
N LEU A 700 -18.06 8.84 -1.46
CA LEU A 700 -19.19 9.62 -0.95
C LEU A 700 -20.26 9.98 -2.00
N ASN A 701 -19.95 9.92 -3.31
CA ASN A 701 -20.94 10.30 -4.33
C ASN A 701 -21.14 9.31 -5.48
N GLY A 702 -20.33 8.26 -5.59
CA GLY A 702 -20.38 7.34 -6.71
C GLY A 702 -20.28 8.03 -8.07
N THR A 703 -20.72 7.34 -9.13
CA THR A 703 -20.67 7.88 -10.51
C THR A 703 -21.97 8.61 -10.91
N SER A 704 -23.02 8.60 -10.07
CA SER A 704 -24.30 9.24 -10.36
C SER A 704 -24.36 10.65 -9.78
N VAL A 705 -24.15 11.64 -10.65
CA VAL A 705 -24.42 13.06 -10.38
C VAL A 705 -25.91 13.21 -10.10
N ILE A 706 -26.31 13.34 -8.84
CA ILE A 706 -27.68 13.68 -8.48
C ILE A 706 -27.90 15.16 -8.81
N ASN A 707 -28.36 15.46 -10.04
CA ASN A 707 -29.03 16.69 -10.49
C ASN A 707 -28.94 17.97 -9.60
N GLY A 708 -27.74 18.38 -9.18
CA GLY A 708 -27.53 19.57 -8.35
C GLY A 708 -28.01 19.49 -6.88
N ALA A 709 -28.27 18.31 -6.31
CA ALA A 709 -28.70 18.17 -4.91
C ALA A 709 -27.51 17.94 -3.96
N ALA A 710 -27.52 18.60 -2.80
CA ALA A 710 -26.50 18.41 -1.78
C ALA A 710 -26.51 16.98 -1.22
N ARG A 711 -25.32 16.45 -0.94
CA ARG A 711 -25.11 15.15 -0.29
C ARG A 711 -24.66 15.34 1.15
N ALA A 712 -25.18 14.51 2.04
CA ALA A 712 -24.80 14.53 3.44
C ALA A 712 -24.81 13.10 3.99
N GLU A 713 -23.71 12.74 4.64
CA GLU A 713 -23.59 11.52 5.42
C GLU A 713 -23.10 11.87 6.83
N SER A 714 -23.65 11.18 7.83
CA SER A 714 -23.26 11.33 9.23
C SER A 714 -23.20 9.97 9.91
N PHE A 715 -22.11 9.70 10.62
CA PHE A 715 -21.94 8.52 11.46
C PHE A 715 -20.94 8.83 12.59
N HIS A 716 -20.82 7.92 13.56
CA HIS A 716 -20.13 8.22 14.81
C HIS A 716 -18.63 8.41 14.61
N SER A 717 -17.91 7.37 14.20
CA SER A 717 -16.45 7.46 14.02
C SER A 717 -15.98 6.93 12.68
N LEU A 718 -14.92 7.56 12.16
CA LEU A 718 -14.10 7.05 11.07
C LEU A 718 -12.70 6.76 11.61
N ARG A 719 -12.35 5.49 11.67
CA ARG A 719 -11.00 5.03 11.98
C ARG A 719 -10.26 4.61 10.72
N ILE A 720 -9.02 5.04 10.59
CA ILE A 720 -8.16 4.74 9.45
C ILE A 720 -7.00 3.84 9.90
N GLU A 721 -6.90 2.67 9.26
CA GLU A 721 -5.80 1.73 9.38
C GLU A 721 -5.15 1.55 7.99
N GLY A 722 -3.82 1.58 7.91
CA GLY A 722 -3.09 1.45 6.65
C GLY A 722 -3.33 2.59 5.65
N ASN A 723 -3.20 2.29 4.35
CA ASN A 723 -3.37 3.22 3.24
C ASN A 723 -4.83 3.32 2.81
N SER A 724 -5.56 4.37 3.22
CA SER A 724 -6.99 4.49 2.95
C SER A 724 -7.36 5.80 2.28
N VAL A 725 -8.52 5.82 1.62
CA VAL A 725 -9.03 6.95 0.85
C VAL A 725 -10.44 7.31 1.30
N VAL A 726 -10.66 8.61 1.54
CA VAL A 726 -12.02 9.18 1.49
C VAL A 726 -12.10 9.93 0.17
N ASP A 727 -13.01 9.48 -0.69
CA ASP A 727 -13.15 9.96 -2.04
C ASP A 727 -14.40 10.82 -2.22
N PHE A 728 -14.20 12.06 -2.65
CA PHE A 728 -15.26 13.01 -3.00
C PHE A 728 -15.62 12.98 -4.50
N THR A 729 -15.21 11.94 -5.24
CA THR A 729 -15.58 11.70 -6.65
C THR A 729 -17.05 12.01 -6.90
N GLY A 730 -17.37 12.67 -8.03
CA GLY A 730 -18.75 13.01 -8.40
C GLY A 730 -19.28 14.30 -7.77
N GLY A 731 -18.53 14.96 -6.88
CA GLY A 731 -18.82 16.30 -6.38
C GLY A 731 -18.92 17.33 -7.52
N THR A 732 -19.73 18.36 -7.33
CA THR A 732 -19.83 19.47 -8.29
C THR A 732 -19.87 20.81 -7.56
N VAL A 733 -19.39 21.87 -8.22
CA VAL A 733 -19.39 23.24 -7.67
C VAL A 733 -20.78 23.78 -7.28
N CYS A 734 -21.86 23.10 -7.70
CA CYS A 734 -23.24 23.49 -7.44
C CYS A 734 -23.96 22.60 -6.40
N ALA A 735 -23.34 21.51 -5.95
CA ALA A 735 -23.94 20.53 -5.05
C ALA A 735 -22.91 20.12 -4.00
N PRO A 736 -22.99 20.68 -2.78
CA PRO A 736 -22.00 20.38 -1.75
C PRO A 736 -22.15 18.95 -1.22
N THR A 737 -21.02 18.34 -0.87
CA THR A 737 -20.93 17.03 -0.22
C THR A 737 -20.38 17.20 1.19
N PHE A 738 -21.16 16.76 2.18
CA PHE A 738 -20.80 16.82 3.58
C PHE A 738 -20.60 15.42 4.15
N LEU A 739 -19.47 15.23 4.83
CA LEU A 739 -19.23 14.12 5.73
C LEU A 739 -19.08 14.65 7.16
N TYR A 740 -20.05 14.34 8.02
CA TYR A 740 -20.04 14.70 9.44
C TYR A 740 -19.59 13.51 10.28
N LEU A 741 -18.57 13.72 11.11
CA LEU A 741 -18.02 12.71 12.02
C LEU A 741 -18.05 13.26 13.44
N ASP A 742 -18.42 12.42 14.41
CA ASP A 742 -18.08 12.73 15.80
C ASP A 742 -16.58 12.57 15.98
N THR A 743 -16.00 11.45 15.57
CA THR A 743 -14.56 11.17 15.75
C THR A 743 -13.88 10.80 14.44
N LEU A 744 -12.69 11.36 14.21
CA LEU A 744 -11.75 10.91 13.18
C LEU A 744 -10.46 10.44 13.88
N ASP A 745 -10.05 9.21 13.62
CA ASP A 745 -8.89 8.57 14.24
C ASP A 745 -8.00 7.96 13.14
N VAL A 746 -6.79 8.48 12.94
CA VAL A 746 -5.84 7.97 11.93
C VAL A 746 -4.68 7.29 12.67
N ALA A 747 -4.63 5.96 12.61
CA ALA A 747 -3.62 5.19 13.32
C ALA A 747 -2.20 5.67 12.98
N SER A 748 -1.25 5.49 13.91
CA SER A 748 0.11 6.04 13.78
C SER A 748 0.89 5.56 12.55
N ASN A 749 0.52 4.40 12.01
CA ASN A 749 1.10 3.78 10.81
C ASN A 749 0.19 3.88 9.57
N ALA A 750 -0.85 4.72 9.62
CA ALA A 750 -1.82 4.88 8.56
C ALA A 750 -1.66 6.21 7.81
N LEU A 751 -2.23 6.26 6.62
CA LEU A 751 -2.34 7.46 5.80
C LEU A 751 -3.78 7.57 5.30
N LEU A 752 -4.41 8.71 5.55
CA LEU A 752 -5.68 9.07 4.93
C LEU A 752 -5.42 9.99 3.75
N THR A 753 -5.77 9.54 2.55
CA THR A 753 -5.82 10.40 1.36
C THR A 753 -7.25 10.89 1.14
N VAL A 754 -7.43 12.19 1.01
CA VAL A 754 -8.68 12.81 0.57
C VAL A 754 -8.59 13.04 -0.94
N GLY A 755 -9.33 12.25 -1.69
CA GLY A 755 -9.33 12.26 -3.16
C GLY A 755 -10.44 13.16 -3.73
N ASN A 756 -10.23 13.61 -4.97
CA ASN A 756 -11.22 14.35 -5.77
C ASN A 756 -11.87 15.55 -5.07
N TRP A 757 -11.10 16.23 -4.22
CA TRP A 757 -11.56 17.35 -3.42
C TRP A 757 -11.81 18.62 -4.26
N ILE A 758 -13.03 19.15 -4.19
CA ILE A 758 -13.44 20.42 -4.78
C ILE A 758 -13.63 21.46 -3.68
N GLU A 759 -12.86 22.54 -3.78
CA GLU A 759 -12.92 23.64 -2.82
C GLU A 759 -14.32 24.29 -2.76
N PHE A 760 -14.74 24.65 -1.54
CA PHE A 760 -16.02 25.29 -1.22
C PHE A 760 -17.28 24.44 -1.40
N THR A 761 -17.16 23.23 -1.95
CA THR A 761 -18.29 22.30 -2.06
C THR A 761 -18.13 21.06 -1.22
N ASP A 762 -16.89 20.62 -1.00
CA ASP A 762 -16.63 19.42 -0.24
C ASP A 762 -16.25 19.77 1.20
N PHE A 763 -16.79 18.99 2.13
CA PHE A 763 -16.67 19.25 3.57
C PHE A 763 -16.45 17.95 4.34
N LEU A 764 -15.23 17.77 4.86
CA LEU A 764 -14.92 16.80 5.89
C LEU A 764 -14.97 17.50 7.26
N LEU A 765 -15.98 17.18 8.06
CA LEU A 765 -16.31 17.88 9.30
C LEU A 765 -16.17 16.94 10.51
N VAL A 766 -15.38 17.36 11.50
CA VAL A 766 -15.12 16.60 12.73
C VAL A 766 -15.58 17.39 13.94
N ASN A 767 -16.31 16.74 14.85
CA ASN A 767 -16.83 17.37 16.05
C ASN A 767 -15.70 17.91 16.93
N LYS A 768 -15.87 19.14 17.42
CA LYS A 768 -14.87 19.85 18.24
C LYS A 768 -14.54 19.15 19.56
N LEU A 769 -15.45 18.34 20.09
CA LEU A 769 -15.27 17.68 21.39
C LEU A 769 -14.25 16.53 21.35
N SER A 770 -14.03 15.94 20.18
CA SER A 770 -13.19 14.74 19.94
C SER A 770 -12.09 15.01 18.93
N PHE A 771 -11.95 16.25 18.45
CA PHE A 771 -10.93 16.63 17.47
C PHE A 771 -9.52 16.52 18.05
N ASP A 772 -8.66 15.79 17.33
CA ASP A 772 -7.22 15.70 17.63
C ASP A 772 -6.39 16.26 16.45
N SER A 773 -5.68 17.36 16.71
CA SER A 773 -4.81 17.97 15.71
C SER A 773 -3.53 17.17 15.40
N THR A 774 -3.19 16.18 16.23
CA THR A 774 -2.00 15.33 16.02
C THR A 774 -2.17 14.33 14.86
N GLU A 775 -3.39 14.21 14.34
CA GLU A 775 -3.75 13.40 13.18
C GLU A 775 -3.37 14.06 11.85
N MET A 776 -3.33 15.40 11.79
CA MET A 776 -3.18 16.16 10.55
C MET A 776 -1.96 15.78 9.69
N PRO A 777 -0.77 15.48 10.26
CA PRO A 777 0.38 15.01 9.48
C PRO A 777 0.12 13.74 8.66
N ARG A 778 -0.86 12.92 9.05
CA ARG A 778 -1.24 11.65 8.42
C ARG A 778 -2.46 11.77 7.49
N ILE A 779 -2.90 13.00 7.22
CA ILE A 779 -3.98 13.28 6.27
C ILE A 779 -3.40 14.12 5.14
N VAL A 780 -3.62 13.68 3.90
CA VAL A 780 -3.17 14.37 2.68
C VAL A 780 -4.35 14.58 1.75
N PHE A 781 -4.33 15.67 0.99
CA PHE A 781 -5.32 15.92 -0.06
C PHE A 781 -4.61 15.73 -1.40
N ASP A 782 -5.15 14.86 -2.24
CA ASP A 782 -4.53 14.59 -3.54
C ASP A 782 -4.50 15.87 -4.40
N GLY A 783 -3.35 16.14 -5.02
CA GLY A 783 -3.11 17.37 -5.76
C GLY A 783 -2.79 18.61 -4.91
N TYR A 784 -2.81 18.52 -3.57
CA TYR A 784 -2.45 19.61 -2.66
C TYR A 784 -1.20 19.22 -1.87
N GLY A 785 -0.10 19.95 -2.05
CA GLY A 785 1.16 19.63 -1.36
C GLY A 785 1.08 19.84 0.15
N GLY A 786 1.73 18.96 0.93
CA GLY A 786 1.84 19.03 2.39
C GLY A 786 0.73 18.29 3.15
N SER A 787 0.83 18.29 4.48
CA SER A 787 -0.17 17.71 5.37
C SER A 787 -1.44 18.57 5.48
N ALA A 788 -2.55 17.95 5.86
CA ALA A 788 -3.80 18.64 6.11
C ALA A 788 -3.69 19.72 7.20
N ASN A 789 -4.62 20.66 7.15
CA ASN A 789 -4.86 21.69 8.14
C ASN A 789 -6.32 21.61 8.62
N TRP A 790 -6.68 22.46 9.58
CA TRP A 790 -8.05 22.56 10.07
C TRP A 790 -8.44 24.00 10.34
N LYS A 791 -9.74 24.29 10.26
CA LYS A 791 -10.33 25.60 10.59
C LYS A 791 -11.70 25.43 11.25
N VAL A 792 -12.15 26.44 11.99
CA VAL A 792 -13.51 26.46 12.52
C VAL A 792 -14.51 26.51 11.36
N TYR A 793 -15.47 25.57 11.35
CA TYR A 793 -16.59 25.61 10.43
C TYR A 793 -17.79 26.32 11.07
N ASP A 794 -18.25 25.81 12.23
CA ASP A 794 -19.36 26.40 13.00
C ASP A 794 -19.13 26.24 14.53
N SER A 795 -20.18 26.31 15.36
CA SER A 795 -20.06 26.15 16.81
C SER A 795 -19.64 24.75 17.24
N SER A 796 -19.89 23.73 16.42
CA SER A 796 -19.80 22.31 16.78
C SER A 796 -18.70 21.57 16.02
N PHE A 797 -18.32 22.02 14.83
CA PHE A 797 -17.41 21.31 13.93
C PHE A 797 -16.16 22.12 13.55
N TYR A 798 -15.05 21.39 13.40
CA TYR A 798 -13.90 21.81 12.61
C TYR A 798 -14.00 21.22 11.20
N GLN A 799 -13.56 21.99 10.20
CA GLN A 799 -13.34 21.49 8.84
C GLN A 799 -11.88 21.11 8.66
N ILE A 800 -11.64 19.89 8.18
CA ILE A 800 -10.32 19.45 7.69
C ILE A 800 -10.13 19.99 6.26
N THR A 801 -8.96 20.53 5.95
CA THR A 801 -8.74 21.29 4.71
C THR A 801 -7.26 21.30 4.30
N PRO A 802 -6.91 21.38 3.00
CA PRO A 802 -5.51 21.46 2.59
C PRO A 802 -4.84 22.81 2.90
N TYR A 803 -5.61 23.86 3.24
CA TYR A 803 -5.08 25.22 3.37
C TYR A 803 -4.76 25.61 4.80
N ALA A 804 -3.63 26.28 5.00
CA ALA A 804 -3.27 26.88 6.28
C ALA A 804 -4.35 27.85 6.77
N PRO A 805 -4.61 27.93 8.10
CA PRO A 805 -5.62 28.83 8.64
C PRO A 805 -5.30 30.28 8.26
N VAL A 806 -6.21 30.91 7.50
CA VAL A 806 -6.13 32.35 7.22
C VAL A 806 -6.42 33.09 8.53
N PRO A 807 -5.56 34.01 9.01
CA PRO A 807 -5.83 34.77 10.22
C PRO A 807 -7.19 35.47 10.12
N GLU A 808 -8.01 35.34 11.17
CA GLU A 808 -9.34 35.92 11.17
C GLU A 808 -9.31 37.43 10.84
N PRO A 809 -10.36 37.97 10.17
CA PRO A 809 -10.47 39.40 9.85
C PRO A 809 -10.28 40.33 11.07
N SER A 810 -10.49 39.85 12.29
CA SER A 810 -10.26 40.57 13.54
C SER A 810 -8.79 40.96 13.75
N THR A 811 -7.84 40.19 13.21
CA THR A 811 -6.39 40.50 13.25
C THR A 811 -6.05 41.65 12.30
N TYR A 812 -6.66 41.66 11.11
CA TYR A 812 -6.58 42.79 10.17
C TYR A 812 -7.32 44.02 10.71
N GLY A 813 -8.44 43.83 11.39
CA GLY A 813 -9.19 44.88 12.08
C GLY A 813 -8.37 45.53 13.21
N ALA A 814 -7.66 44.74 14.02
CA ALA A 814 -6.79 45.24 15.09
C ALA A 814 -5.59 46.04 14.54
N LEU A 815 -4.98 45.59 13.44
CA LEU A 815 -3.90 46.33 12.76
C LEU A 815 -4.42 47.61 12.08
N ALA A 816 -5.61 47.58 11.48
CA ALA A 816 -6.24 48.76 10.88
C ALA A 816 -6.67 49.79 11.95
N VAL A 817 -7.20 49.35 13.10
CA VAL A 817 -7.57 50.22 14.24
C VAL A 817 -6.31 50.77 14.93
N GLY A 818 -5.24 49.98 15.05
CA GLY A 818 -3.92 50.44 15.50
C GLY A 818 -3.31 51.50 14.56
N GLY A 819 -3.40 51.30 13.24
CA GLY A 819 -2.97 52.27 12.24
C GLY A 819 -3.78 53.57 12.26
N LEU A 820 -5.11 53.50 12.43
CA LEU A 820 -6.00 54.66 12.52
C LEU A 820 -5.79 55.48 13.82
N THR A 821 -5.53 54.81 14.94
CA THR A 821 -5.20 55.49 16.21
C THR A 821 -3.83 56.16 16.17
N ALA A 822 -2.82 55.52 15.54
CA ALA A 822 -1.51 56.12 15.31
C ALA A 822 -1.58 57.33 14.35
N PHE A 823 -2.37 57.24 13.27
CA PHE A 823 -2.61 58.34 12.33
C PHE A 823 -3.39 59.50 12.99
N GLY A 824 -4.37 59.20 13.83
CA GLY A 824 -5.11 60.19 14.62
C GLY A 824 -4.22 60.93 15.64
N ALA A 825 -3.30 60.21 16.30
CA ALA A 825 -2.32 60.80 17.20
C ALA A 825 -1.30 61.68 16.46
N TYR A 826 -0.84 61.25 15.28
CA TYR A 826 0.03 62.03 14.40
C TYR A 826 -0.62 63.35 13.95
N ARG A 827 -1.89 63.32 13.54
CA ARG A 827 -2.65 64.53 13.16
C ARG A 827 -2.88 65.49 14.32
N ARG A 828 -3.12 64.98 15.54
CA ARG A 828 -3.23 65.80 16.76
C ARG A 828 -1.90 66.43 17.16
N ARG A 829 -0.77 65.74 16.92
CA ARG A 829 0.58 66.27 17.15
C ARG A 829 0.93 67.40 16.17
N GLN A 830 0.57 67.28 14.89
CA GLN A 830 0.79 68.36 13.92
C GLN A 830 -0.04 69.62 14.21
N LYS A 831 -1.27 69.49 14.74
CA LYS A 831 -2.09 70.66 15.13
C LYS A 831 -1.56 71.39 16.37
N ARG A 832 -0.77 70.74 17.23
CA ARG A 832 -0.14 71.38 18.42
C ARG A 832 1.17 72.10 18.10
N HIS A 833 1.74 71.92 16.91
CA HIS A 833 2.91 72.67 16.44
C HIS A 833 2.54 73.86 15.54
N ALA A 834 1.26 74.09 15.30
CA ALA A 834 0.73 75.20 14.50
C ALA A 834 -0.12 76.19 15.33
N ALA A 835 0.04 76.18 16.66
CA ALA A 835 -0.59 77.11 17.59
C ALA A 835 0.47 77.76 18.48
#